data_AF-A0A3D0QN21-F1
#
_entry.id   AF-A0A3D0QN21-F1
#
_cell.length_a   1.000
_cell.length_b   1.000
_cell.length_c   1.000
_cell.angle_alpha   90.00
_cell.angle_beta   90.00
_cell.angle_gamma   90.00
#
_symmetry.space_group_name_H-M   'P 1'
#
loop_
_entity.id
_entity.type
_entity.pdbx_description
1 polymer ?
#
loop_
_entity_poly.entity_id
_entity_poly.type
_entity_poly.pdbx_seq_one_letter_code
_entity_poly.pdbx_strand_id
1 'polypeptide(L)'
;MPTPTKDPLSAFRLKPLRAARVSEISEATASSAVAPEERVNFHIGNPVQDERLASAYLRMVLGLDIRREDLSTDKKEEILKAVGWEEKDAPKLEFLHKLIQKSAPYTPRGGFARANPNPLVKTFLEWMQNQPEPLAYDLGQSSGKREIVLATGGLEESLRVLFHALSFSLAALPASVLLHRAPFRIDEAAFAGLTFERLSDDEHAMLEDIRGHAARNSDQPTFLVMGSMLGEETRRALRLLSLNAPLFFVEANDAPNHLSLAREAKLVERVVRFLTPGIFEKHFQSLATIFVAGNADILNVFESVHFQLKGTPSASEIELLIYLLAHGRGPSTPVEESPEVTVEPPFLGLSLTGRTSDALPTLARGIEQRLGGVVEAVSEALGHRLQNITEKVDRIASRTDSFAPLAAFDRFASVDTREFLKELASRVDSPRWQEELQQGLLNVFVSHHSEYRLSRCVAVSGSSRTALGLLGFHCGIREVLIPDLSWSYEHCFPKVEAVALTSELGLDVDALIEAVRVRLNADPRWSEFGAVALNNPHNATGRIFDEKGMRRLLAWLLEHGVTVIDDLSYQDVAPSLELTRFKTVRQLADEMVLRGEISEAQASKAISVHSISKTDCLAGARLAVVEIRDESLFRRFAEAHRHIKPNLGALALTYLFYRNETGVARSYWRLRNKIFFERTQALVEAVNHLPKDRNPFNISILPPTGSMYPLLTIDRLPSGLSLDWLASGLARQGIGMLPLSTFARTEDGFETGRKTFRLTLGGTDGAEVLLNKTRRVLIDLNRLITEESSRYNRIRLTGKPLRPRDTEEERRNR
;
A
#
# COMPACT_ATOMS: atom_id res chain seq x y z
N MET A 1 -54.48 -10.06 14.34
CA MET A 1 -53.62 -9.58 13.23
C MET A 1 -52.19 -9.98 13.61
N PRO A 2 -51.56 -10.97 12.95
CA PRO A 2 -50.16 -11.26 13.23
C PRO A 2 -49.33 -10.03 12.82
N THR A 3 -48.49 -9.56 13.75
CA THR A 3 -47.47 -8.55 13.48
C THR A 3 -46.69 -8.95 12.22
N PRO A 4 -46.43 -8.03 11.27
CA PRO A 4 -45.66 -8.36 10.09
C PRO A 4 -44.31 -8.92 10.55
N THR A 5 -44.02 -10.17 10.19
CA THR A 5 -42.73 -10.81 10.43
C THR A 5 -41.66 -9.92 9.81
N LYS A 6 -40.86 -9.30 10.67
CA LYS A 6 -39.75 -8.42 10.31
C LYS A 6 -38.84 -9.19 9.35
N ASP A 7 -38.56 -8.63 8.18
CA ASP A 7 -37.68 -9.26 7.18
C ASP A 7 -36.30 -9.54 7.83
N PRO A 8 -35.84 -10.79 7.92
CA PRO A 8 -34.54 -11.10 8.52
C PRO A 8 -33.36 -10.42 7.81
N LEU A 9 -33.51 -10.00 6.54
CA LEU A 9 -32.48 -9.22 5.84
C LEU A 9 -32.27 -7.83 6.45
N SER A 10 -33.27 -7.28 7.15
CA SER A 10 -33.15 -5.97 7.77
C SER A 10 -32.03 -5.88 8.83
N ALA A 11 -31.65 -7.01 9.42
CA ALA A 11 -30.54 -7.12 10.37
C ALA A 11 -29.17 -6.90 9.71
N PHE A 12 -29.04 -7.14 8.39
CA PHE A 12 -27.79 -7.01 7.64
C PHE A 12 -27.61 -5.65 6.97
N ARG A 13 -28.45 -4.66 7.33
CA ARG A 13 -28.37 -3.31 6.76
C ARG A 13 -27.00 -2.69 7.03
N LEU A 14 -26.41 -2.13 5.99
CA LEU A 14 -25.13 -1.42 6.05
C LEU A 14 -25.38 0.09 6.20
N LYS A 15 -24.50 0.75 6.96
CA LYS A 15 -24.44 2.20 7.07
C LYS A 15 -24.07 2.78 5.69
N PRO A 16 -24.63 3.94 5.31
CA PRO A 16 -24.25 4.60 4.08
C PRO A 16 -22.74 4.87 4.06
N LEU A 17 -22.07 4.46 2.98
CA LEU A 17 -20.67 4.79 2.78
C LEU A 17 -20.56 6.25 2.34
N ARG A 18 -19.71 7.01 3.03
CA ARG A 18 -19.27 8.30 2.51
C ARG A 18 -18.17 8.02 1.50
N ALA A 19 -18.43 8.28 0.22
CA ALA A 19 -17.43 8.12 -0.82
C ALA A 19 -16.22 9.03 -0.51
N ALA A 20 -15.01 8.51 -0.72
CA ALA A 20 -13.81 9.32 -0.60
C ALA A 20 -13.86 10.43 -1.67
N ARG A 21 -13.53 11.66 -1.29
CA ARG A 21 -13.61 12.82 -2.19
C ARG A 21 -12.85 12.63 -3.50
N VAL A 22 -11.68 11.99 -3.42
CA VAL A 22 -10.87 11.62 -4.60
C VAL A 22 -11.67 10.77 -5.58
N SER A 23 -12.45 9.81 -5.08
CA SER A 23 -13.24 8.89 -5.89
C SER A 23 -14.44 9.56 -6.52
N GLU A 24 -15.13 10.43 -5.78
CA GLU A 24 -16.22 11.25 -6.34
C GLU A 24 -15.71 12.09 -7.52
N ILE A 25 -14.56 12.75 -7.35
CA ILE A 25 -13.94 13.55 -8.42
C ILE A 25 -13.49 12.66 -9.58
N SER A 26 -12.91 11.49 -9.31
CA SER A 26 -12.52 10.52 -10.35
C SER A 26 -13.70 10.05 -11.18
N GLU A 27 -14.79 9.64 -10.54
CA GLU A 27 -15.99 9.19 -11.23
C GLU A 27 -16.61 10.32 -12.05
N ALA A 28 -16.78 11.51 -11.46
CA ALA A 28 -17.34 12.66 -12.17
C ALA A 28 -16.48 13.10 -13.38
N THR A 29 -15.15 13.04 -13.24
CA THR A 29 -14.23 13.34 -14.35
C THR A 29 -14.32 12.27 -15.44
N ALA A 30 -14.37 10.99 -15.06
CA ALA A 30 -14.47 9.87 -16.00
C ALA A 30 -15.82 9.82 -16.73
N SER A 31 -16.91 10.26 -16.09
CA SER A 31 -18.25 10.34 -16.66
C SER A 31 -18.52 11.63 -17.45
N SER A 32 -17.56 12.56 -17.51
CA SER A 32 -17.70 13.78 -18.28
C SER A 32 -17.81 13.50 -19.79
N ALA A 33 -18.48 14.39 -20.52
CA ALA A 33 -18.63 14.28 -21.98
C ALA A 33 -17.32 14.56 -22.76
N VAL A 34 -16.26 14.97 -22.06
CA VAL A 34 -14.94 15.26 -22.65
C VAL A 34 -14.24 13.94 -23.02
N ALA A 35 -13.56 13.92 -24.17
CA ALA A 35 -12.83 12.74 -24.62
C ALA A 35 -11.67 12.39 -23.65
N PRO A 36 -11.36 11.10 -23.40
CA PRO A 36 -10.35 10.68 -22.43
C PRO A 36 -8.98 11.38 -22.56
N GLU A 37 -8.51 11.58 -23.78
CA GLU A 37 -7.26 12.24 -24.14
C GLU A 37 -7.23 13.72 -23.75
N GLU A 38 -8.38 14.38 -23.74
CA GLU A 38 -8.51 15.81 -23.39
C GLU A 38 -8.78 16.02 -21.89
N ARG A 39 -9.12 14.96 -21.15
CA ARG A 39 -9.37 15.04 -19.69
C ARG A 39 -8.09 15.37 -18.93
N VAL A 40 -8.24 16.09 -17.82
CA VAL A 40 -7.16 16.46 -16.92
C VAL A 40 -7.32 15.71 -15.60
N ASN A 41 -6.31 14.92 -15.22
CA ASN A 41 -6.38 13.99 -14.09
C ASN A 41 -5.42 14.36 -12.94
N PHE A 42 -5.48 15.61 -12.44
CA PHE A 42 -4.60 16.08 -11.36
C PHE A 42 -4.93 15.51 -9.96
N HIS A 43 -6.12 14.94 -9.80
CA HIS A 43 -6.59 14.37 -8.53
C HIS A 43 -6.02 12.97 -8.22
N ILE A 44 -5.53 12.22 -9.22
CA ILE A 44 -5.07 10.83 -9.06
C ILE A 44 -3.58 10.79 -8.74
N GLY A 45 -3.21 10.24 -7.60
CA GLY A 45 -1.81 10.07 -7.21
C GLY A 45 -1.10 8.89 -7.89
N ASN A 46 -1.32 8.61 -9.18
CA ASN A 46 -0.58 7.55 -9.90
C ASN A 46 0.90 7.94 -10.04
N PRO A 47 1.86 7.00 -10.10
CA PRO A 47 3.23 7.34 -10.43
C PRO A 47 3.32 7.86 -11.88
N VAL A 48 4.49 8.38 -12.25
CA VAL A 48 4.78 8.73 -13.65
C VAL A 48 4.65 7.48 -14.53
N GLN A 49 3.95 7.62 -15.64
CA GLN A 49 3.85 6.63 -16.71
C GLN A 49 4.41 7.32 -17.96
N ASP A 50 5.57 6.87 -18.41
CA ASP A 50 6.31 7.45 -19.55
C ASP A 50 7.01 6.29 -20.27
N GLU A 51 6.97 6.30 -21.60
CA GLU A 51 7.51 5.24 -22.43
C GLU A 51 9.01 5.04 -22.21
N ARG A 52 9.76 6.13 -21.94
CA ARG A 52 11.19 6.06 -21.63
C ARG A 52 11.44 5.24 -20.36
N LEU A 53 10.58 5.37 -19.36
CA LEU A 53 10.66 4.59 -18.12
C LEU A 53 10.24 3.14 -18.33
N ALA A 54 9.14 2.89 -19.05
CA ALA A 54 8.70 1.52 -19.34
C ALA A 54 9.78 0.74 -20.10
N SER A 55 10.38 1.35 -21.14
CA SER A 55 11.49 0.79 -21.89
C SER A 55 12.75 0.60 -21.04
N ALA A 56 13.10 1.54 -20.16
CA ALA A 56 14.21 1.39 -19.21
C ALA A 56 14.00 0.23 -18.24
N TYR A 57 12.80 0.11 -17.66
CA TYR A 57 12.45 -0.97 -16.75
C TYR A 57 12.53 -2.33 -17.45
N LEU A 58 11.98 -2.43 -18.67
CA LEU A 58 12.02 -3.67 -19.46
C LEU A 58 13.45 -4.12 -19.73
N ARG A 59 14.34 -3.20 -20.10
CA ARG A 59 15.78 -3.50 -20.29
C ARG A 59 16.42 -4.03 -19.01
N MET A 60 16.13 -3.41 -17.86
CA MET A 60 16.65 -3.85 -16.55
C MET A 60 16.21 -5.27 -16.19
N VAL A 61 14.93 -5.62 -16.35
CA VAL A 61 14.44 -6.96 -15.98
C VAL A 61 14.95 -8.04 -16.92
N LEU A 62 15.29 -7.68 -18.16
CA LEU A 62 15.89 -8.57 -19.16
C LEU A 62 17.42 -8.68 -19.01
N GLY A 63 18.05 -7.89 -18.12
CA GLY A 63 19.51 -7.86 -17.98
C GLY A 63 20.24 -7.16 -19.14
N LEU A 64 19.54 -6.30 -19.87
CA LEU A 64 20.10 -5.48 -20.94
C LEU A 64 20.64 -4.15 -20.38
N ASP A 65 21.62 -3.56 -21.07
CA ASP A 65 22.14 -2.23 -20.73
C ASP A 65 21.01 -1.17 -20.83
N ILE A 66 20.73 -0.50 -19.71
CA ILE A 66 19.72 0.56 -19.59
C ILE A 66 19.94 1.73 -20.57
N ARG A 67 21.16 1.88 -21.12
CA ARG A 67 21.52 2.94 -22.07
C ARG A 67 21.19 2.61 -23.53
N ARG A 68 20.79 1.37 -23.84
CA ARG A 68 20.39 0.93 -25.20
C ARG A 68 19.01 1.51 -25.57
N GLU A 69 18.93 2.81 -25.79
CA GLU A 69 17.67 3.52 -26.12
C GLU A 69 17.08 3.07 -27.47
N ASP A 70 17.87 2.40 -28.31
CA ASP A 70 17.42 1.74 -29.52
C ASP A 70 16.46 0.57 -29.27
N LEU A 71 16.45 0.00 -28.06
CA LEU A 71 15.58 -1.10 -27.63
C LEU A 71 14.39 -0.59 -26.79
N SER A 72 13.36 -0.12 -27.48
CA SER A 72 12.10 0.37 -26.88
C SER A 72 11.00 -0.69 -26.87
N THR A 73 9.94 -0.50 -26.07
CA THR A 73 8.90 -1.53 -25.85
C THR A 73 8.11 -1.92 -27.11
N ASP A 74 8.09 -1.07 -28.14
CA ASP A 74 7.49 -1.32 -29.45
C ASP A 74 8.33 -2.25 -30.34
N LYS A 75 9.63 -2.40 -30.08
CA LYS A 75 10.57 -3.18 -30.89
C LYS A 75 10.81 -4.60 -30.36
N LYS A 76 9.73 -5.36 -30.24
CA LYS A 76 9.74 -6.70 -29.61
C LYS A 76 10.73 -7.67 -30.27
N GLU A 77 10.80 -7.68 -31.60
CA GLU A 77 11.72 -8.56 -32.35
C GLU A 77 13.19 -8.23 -32.10
N GLU A 78 13.53 -6.93 -32.07
CA GLU A 78 14.90 -6.47 -31.76
C GLU A 78 15.28 -6.86 -30.32
N ILE A 79 14.34 -6.74 -29.38
CA ILE A 79 14.54 -7.15 -27.99
C ILE A 79 14.78 -8.66 -27.89
N LEU A 80 13.93 -9.50 -28.50
CA LEU A 80 14.10 -10.96 -28.49
C LEU A 80 15.49 -11.36 -29.00
N LYS A 81 15.92 -10.75 -30.12
CA LYS A 81 17.26 -10.97 -30.67
C LYS A 81 18.36 -10.53 -29.71
N ALA A 82 18.22 -9.38 -29.05
CA ALA A 82 19.20 -8.85 -28.12
C ALA A 82 19.39 -9.72 -26.87
N VAL A 83 18.32 -10.35 -26.37
CA VAL A 83 18.38 -11.28 -25.23
C VAL A 83 18.70 -12.73 -25.64
N GLY A 84 18.82 -13.01 -26.94
CA GLY A 84 19.06 -14.37 -27.45
C GLY A 84 17.87 -15.32 -27.27
N TRP A 85 16.65 -14.78 -27.27
CA TRP A 85 15.41 -15.56 -27.13
C TRP A 85 14.86 -15.94 -28.50
N GLU A 86 14.16 -17.07 -28.56
CA GLU A 86 13.51 -17.56 -29.79
C GLU A 86 12.06 -17.03 -29.88
N GLU A 87 11.42 -17.18 -31.05
CA GLU A 87 10.02 -16.77 -31.26
C GLU A 87 9.06 -17.46 -30.27
N LYS A 88 9.35 -18.71 -29.86
CA LYS A 88 8.58 -19.43 -28.84
C LYS A 88 8.60 -18.77 -27.46
N ASP A 89 9.59 -17.92 -27.18
CA ASP A 89 9.73 -17.18 -25.93
C ASP A 89 9.03 -15.80 -25.99
N ALA A 90 8.47 -15.41 -27.14
CA ALA A 90 7.71 -14.15 -27.29
C ALA A 90 6.59 -13.96 -26.26
N PRO A 91 5.83 -15.01 -25.84
CA PRO A 91 4.85 -14.87 -24.76
C PRO A 91 5.44 -14.45 -23.41
N LYS A 92 6.68 -14.84 -23.09
CA LYS A 92 7.37 -14.44 -21.85
C LYS A 92 7.75 -12.97 -21.89
N LEU A 93 8.23 -12.50 -23.05
CA LEU A 93 8.55 -11.08 -23.25
C LEU A 93 7.27 -10.23 -23.16
N GLU A 94 6.19 -10.68 -23.80
CA GLU A 94 4.89 -10.00 -23.73
C GLU A 94 4.34 -9.97 -22.31
N PHE A 95 4.51 -11.06 -21.55
CA PHE A 95 4.17 -11.11 -20.14
C PHE A 95 4.92 -10.04 -19.34
N LEU A 96 6.25 -9.98 -19.43
CA LEU A 96 7.05 -8.95 -18.72
C LEU A 96 6.61 -7.54 -19.10
N HIS A 97 6.40 -7.30 -20.39
CA HIS A 97 5.96 -6.00 -20.89
C HIS A 97 4.61 -5.60 -20.29
N LYS A 98 3.59 -6.48 -20.35
CA LYS A 98 2.28 -6.24 -19.74
C LYS A 98 2.38 -6.08 -18.22
N LEU A 99 3.19 -6.92 -17.58
CA LEU A 99 3.39 -6.89 -16.13
C LEU A 99 3.91 -5.52 -15.69
N ILE A 100 4.91 -4.96 -16.38
CA ILE A 100 5.43 -3.60 -16.13
C ILE A 100 4.35 -2.55 -16.37
N GLN A 101 3.74 -2.56 -17.57
CA GLN A 101 2.77 -1.53 -17.96
C GLN A 101 1.54 -1.50 -17.04
N LYS A 102 1.02 -2.66 -16.64
CA LYS A 102 -0.18 -2.78 -15.81
C LYS A 102 0.11 -2.60 -14.32
N SER A 103 1.32 -2.91 -13.88
CA SER A 103 1.74 -2.69 -12.49
C SER A 103 2.14 -1.25 -12.19
N ALA A 104 2.33 -0.41 -13.20
CA ALA A 104 2.63 1.00 -12.99
C ALA A 104 1.46 1.80 -12.38
N PRO A 105 0.25 1.85 -12.99
CA PRO A 105 -0.90 2.52 -12.40
C PRO A 105 -1.58 1.65 -11.33
N TYR A 106 -2.42 2.27 -10.49
CA TYR A 106 -3.39 1.50 -9.70
C TYR A 106 -4.40 0.81 -10.61
N THR A 107 -4.74 -0.44 -10.30
CA THR A 107 -5.93 -1.09 -10.85
C THR A 107 -7.19 -0.32 -10.46
N PRO A 108 -8.28 -0.41 -11.23
CA PRO A 108 -9.57 0.10 -10.79
C PRO A 108 -9.99 -0.54 -9.45
N ARG A 109 -10.76 0.18 -8.64
CA ARG A 109 -11.36 -0.40 -7.44
C ARG A 109 -12.22 -1.61 -7.80
N GLY A 110 -12.19 -2.64 -6.95
CA GLY A 110 -12.77 -3.95 -7.22
C GLY A 110 -12.00 -4.79 -8.25
N GLY A 111 -10.87 -4.30 -8.79
CA GLY A 111 -9.93 -5.04 -9.65
C GLY A 111 -10.12 -4.85 -11.15
N PHE A 112 -11.23 -4.26 -11.59
CA PHE A 112 -11.51 -4.03 -13.01
C PHE A 112 -12.49 -2.86 -13.25
N ALA A 113 -12.46 -2.29 -14.45
CA ALA A 113 -13.41 -1.24 -14.84
C ALA A 113 -14.71 -1.89 -15.35
N ARG A 114 -15.87 -1.41 -14.90
CA ARG A 114 -17.19 -1.97 -15.32
C ARG A 114 -17.37 -1.98 -16.84
N ALA A 115 -16.96 -0.89 -17.50
CA ALA A 115 -17.04 -0.75 -18.95
C ALA A 115 -16.04 -1.63 -19.71
N ASN A 116 -14.95 -2.05 -19.07
CA ASN A 116 -13.92 -2.89 -19.69
C ASN A 116 -13.34 -3.91 -18.69
N PRO A 117 -14.08 -5.00 -18.42
CA PRO A 117 -13.60 -6.10 -17.59
C PRO A 117 -12.36 -6.74 -18.19
N ASN A 118 -11.36 -7.03 -17.36
CA ASN A 118 -10.13 -7.67 -17.79
C ASN A 118 -10.37 -9.14 -18.19
N PRO A 119 -9.43 -9.80 -18.91
CA PRO A 119 -9.58 -11.20 -19.34
C PRO A 119 -9.85 -12.16 -18.18
N LEU A 120 -9.23 -11.94 -17.01
CA LEU A 120 -9.40 -12.80 -15.85
C LEU A 120 -10.85 -12.86 -15.35
N VAL A 121 -11.52 -11.69 -15.27
CA VAL A 121 -12.93 -11.61 -14.86
C VAL A 121 -13.85 -12.28 -15.88
N LYS A 122 -13.52 -12.19 -17.19
CA LYS A 122 -14.26 -12.87 -18.25
C LYS A 122 -14.12 -14.39 -18.12
N THR A 123 -12.91 -14.90 -17.93
CA THR A 123 -12.66 -16.33 -17.70
C THR A 123 -13.38 -16.84 -16.45
N PHE A 124 -13.43 -16.04 -15.37
CA PHE A 124 -14.18 -16.38 -14.17
C PHE A 124 -15.69 -16.46 -14.42
N LEU A 125 -16.26 -15.50 -15.15
CA LEU A 125 -17.67 -15.53 -15.54
C LEU A 125 -18.00 -16.73 -16.44
N GLU A 126 -17.14 -17.04 -17.40
CA GLU A 126 -17.29 -18.22 -18.26
C GLU A 126 -17.28 -19.49 -17.43
N TRP A 127 -16.38 -19.62 -16.45
CA TRP A 127 -16.36 -20.73 -15.51
C TRP A 127 -17.66 -20.83 -14.71
N MET A 128 -18.19 -19.71 -14.23
CA MET A 128 -19.47 -19.64 -13.51
C MET A 128 -20.65 -20.06 -14.39
N GLN A 129 -20.67 -19.66 -15.67
CA GLN A 129 -21.79 -19.89 -16.58
C GLN A 129 -21.77 -21.29 -17.22
N ASN A 130 -20.60 -21.89 -17.38
CA ASN A 130 -20.43 -23.21 -18.01
C ASN A 130 -20.62 -24.40 -17.03
N GLN A 131 -20.95 -24.13 -15.77
CA GLN A 131 -21.24 -25.15 -14.77
C GLN A 131 -22.71 -25.62 -14.81
N PRO A 132 -23.00 -26.84 -14.32
CA PRO A 132 -24.37 -27.24 -14.01
C PRO A 132 -25.01 -26.24 -13.05
N GLU A 133 -26.26 -25.86 -13.34
CA GLU A 133 -27.02 -24.85 -12.58
C GLU A 133 -26.29 -23.49 -12.53
N PRO A 134 -26.23 -22.76 -13.66
CA PRO A 134 -25.43 -21.55 -13.77
C PRO A 134 -25.92 -20.45 -12.82
N LEU A 135 -24.98 -19.83 -12.12
CA LEU A 135 -25.19 -18.62 -11.34
C LEU A 135 -24.69 -17.41 -12.13
N ALA A 136 -25.55 -16.43 -12.35
CA ALA A 136 -25.23 -15.19 -13.03
C ALA A 136 -25.05 -14.06 -12.03
N TYR A 137 -23.97 -13.31 -12.17
CA TYR A 137 -23.67 -12.11 -11.38
C TYR A 137 -23.44 -10.93 -12.33
N ASP A 138 -23.92 -9.75 -11.95
CA ASP A 138 -23.72 -8.52 -12.71
C ASP A 138 -22.34 -7.90 -12.43
N LEU A 139 -21.63 -7.53 -13.50
CA LEU A 139 -20.39 -6.75 -13.44
C LEU A 139 -20.62 -5.27 -13.11
N GLY A 140 -21.88 -4.85 -12.99
CA GLY A 140 -22.34 -3.48 -12.85
C GLY A 140 -22.50 -2.74 -14.18
N GLN A 141 -22.63 -3.48 -15.28
CA GLN A 141 -22.85 -2.89 -16.61
C GLN A 141 -24.32 -2.54 -16.84
N SER A 142 -25.24 -3.39 -16.38
CA SER A 142 -26.68 -3.23 -16.61
C SER A 142 -27.39 -2.60 -15.41
N SER A 143 -27.12 -3.07 -14.19
CA SER A 143 -27.79 -2.55 -12.97
C SER A 143 -27.05 -1.40 -12.29
N GLY A 144 -25.79 -1.16 -12.66
CA GLY A 144 -24.88 -0.27 -11.94
C GLY A 144 -24.38 -0.83 -10.59
N LYS A 145 -24.84 -2.03 -10.19
CA LYS A 145 -24.40 -2.75 -9.00
C LYS A 145 -23.39 -3.84 -9.38
N ARG A 146 -22.27 -3.89 -8.67
CA ARG A 146 -21.20 -4.84 -8.93
C ARG A 146 -21.32 -6.02 -7.96
N GLU A 147 -21.50 -7.21 -8.51
CA GLU A 147 -21.66 -8.47 -7.77
C GLU A 147 -20.41 -9.38 -7.85
N ILE A 148 -19.35 -8.90 -8.51
CA ILE A 148 -18.03 -9.55 -8.56
C ILE A 148 -16.94 -8.52 -8.30
N VAL A 149 -16.02 -8.81 -7.37
CA VAL A 149 -14.77 -8.07 -7.18
C VAL A 149 -13.58 -9.02 -7.10
N LEU A 150 -12.40 -8.52 -7.43
CA LEU A 150 -11.14 -9.21 -7.15
C LEU A 150 -10.55 -8.69 -5.84
N ALA A 151 -9.96 -9.58 -5.06
CA ALA A 151 -9.12 -9.26 -3.91
C ALA A 151 -7.73 -9.88 -4.09
N THR A 152 -6.74 -9.38 -3.36
CA THR A 152 -5.37 -9.93 -3.38
C THR A 152 -4.80 -10.04 -1.98
N GLY A 153 -4.01 -11.09 -1.72
CA GLY A 153 -3.45 -11.42 -0.41
C GLY A 153 -3.92 -12.78 0.12
N GLY A 154 -4.68 -13.54 -0.67
CA GLY A 154 -5.20 -14.86 -0.31
C GLY A 154 -6.52 -14.81 0.46
N LEU A 155 -7.03 -16.00 0.78
CA LEU A 155 -8.35 -16.18 1.38
C LEU A 155 -8.44 -15.56 2.77
N GLU A 156 -7.47 -15.82 3.65
CA GLU A 156 -7.47 -15.32 5.03
C GLU A 156 -7.45 -13.78 5.07
N GLU A 157 -6.62 -13.17 4.25
CA GLU A 157 -6.57 -11.72 4.13
C GLU A 157 -7.87 -11.12 3.57
N SER A 158 -8.50 -11.81 2.61
CA SER A 158 -9.78 -11.38 2.06
C SER A 158 -10.88 -11.45 3.13
N LEU A 159 -10.89 -12.49 3.96
CA LEU A 159 -11.81 -12.58 5.10
C LEU A 159 -11.52 -11.52 6.16
N ARG A 160 -10.24 -11.20 6.44
CA ARG A 160 -9.86 -10.09 7.33
C ARG A 160 -10.45 -8.76 6.88
N VAL A 161 -10.39 -8.49 5.57
CA VAL A 161 -11.00 -7.29 4.97
C VAL A 161 -12.53 -7.33 5.12
N LEU A 162 -13.17 -8.48 4.92
CA LEU A 162 -14.61 -8.64 5.14
C LEU A 162 -14.99 -8.33 6.60
N PHE A 163 -14.26 -8.84 7.58
CA PHE A 163 -14.58 -8.59 8.99
C PHE A 163 -14.39 -7.13 9.39
N HIS A 164 -13.38 -6.44 8.86
CA HIS A 164 -13.30 -4.98 9.02
C HIS A 164 -14.47 -4.27 8.34
N ALA A 165 -14.88 -4.69 7.14
CA ALA A 165 -16.04 -4.15 6.45
C ALA A 165 -17.32 -4.26 7.28
N LEU A 166 -17.56 -5.44 7.88
CA LEU A 166 -18.69 -5.68 8.78
C LEU A 166 -18.58 -4.85 10.06
N SER A 167 -17.43 -4.85 10.73
CA SER A 167 -17.19 -4.11 11.97
C SER A 167 -17.43 -2.60 11.80
N PHE A 168 -16.98 -2.01 10.69
CA PHE A 168 -17.14 -0.57 10.44
C PHE A 168 -18.55 -0.20 9.96
N SER A 169 -19.17 -1.04 9.14
CA SER A 169 -20.31 -0.62 8.32
C SER A 169 -21.63 -1.28 8.70
N LEU A 170 -21.65 -2.36 9.48
CA LEU A 170 -22.91 -2.98 9.88
C LEU A 170 -23.71 -2.03 10.79
N ALA A 171 -25.00 -1.84 10.49
CA ALA A 171 -25.86 -0.94 11.25
C ALA A 171 -26.34 -1.59 12.56
N ALA A 172 -26.55 -2.91 12.56
CA ALA A 172 -26.93 -3.69 13.74
C ALA A 172 -25.69 -4.39 14.31
N LEU A 173 -25.15 -3.86 15.41
CA LEU A 173 -24.10 -4.49 16.21
C LEU A 173 -24.62 -4.67 17.64
N PRO A 174 -24.19 -5.72 18.38
CA PRO A 174 -23.16 -6.70 18.02
C PRO A 174 -23.62 -7.74 16.99
N ALA A 175 -22.69 -8.36 16.27
CA ALA A 175 -22.95 -9.43 15.30
C ALA A 175 -22.13 -10.68 15.60
N SER A 176 -22.68 -11.85 15.28
CA SER A 176 -21.99 -13.14 15.52
C SER A 176 -21.42 -13.70 14.22
N VAL A 177 -20.19 -14.19 14.29
CA VAL A 177 -19.48 -14.86 13.18
C VAL A 177 -19.23 -16.30 13.60
N LEU A 178 -19.99 -17.22 13.02
CA LEU A 178 -19.88 -18.65 13.28
C LEU A 178 -18.93 -19.27 12.25
N LEU A 179 -17.92 -20.01 12.71
CA LEU A 179 -16.87 -20.59 11.88
C LEU A 179 -17.04 -22.11 11.83
N HIS A 180 -17.39 -22.67 10.66
CA HIS A 180 -17.49 -24.12 10.46
C HIS A 180 -16.39 -24.60 9.50
N ARG A 181 -15.57 -25.57 9.98
CA ARG A 181 -14.43 -26.14 9.23
C ARG A 181 -13.55 -25.07 8.57
N ALA A 182 -13.36 -23.95 9.28
CA ALA A 182 -12.62 -22.77 8.84
C ALA A 182 -11.23 -22.77 9.52
N PRO A 183 -10.17 -23.29 8.86
CA PRO A 183 -8.88 -23.52 9.51
C PRO A 183 -8.06 -22.25 9.78
N PHE A 184 -8.49 -21.11 9.24
CA PHE A 184 -7.78 -19.83 9.37
C PHE A 184 -7.86 -19.25 10.78
N ARG A 185 -6.84 -18.48 11.16
CA ARG A 185 -6.74 -17.79 12.46
C ARG A 185 -6.92 -16.30 12.24
N ILE A 186 -7.72 -15.68 13.10
CA ILE A 186 -8.05 -14.26 13.04
C ILE A 186 -7.83 -13.67 14.42
N ASP A 187 -7.24 -12.48 14.48
CA ASP A 187 -7.15 -11.69 15.70
C ASP A 187 -8.50 -11.06 16.01
N GLU A 188 -9.35 -11.78 16.74
CA GLU A 188 -10.74 -11.40 17.03
C GLU A 188 -10.85 -10.02 17.71
N ALA A 189 -9.84 -9.65 18.50
CA ALA A 189 -9.80 -8.38 19.23
C ALA A 189 -9.73 -7.15 18.30
N ALA A 190 -9.31 -7.33 17.04
CA ALA A 190 -9.22 -6.26 16.06
C ALA A 190 -10.59 -5.82 15.48
N PHE A 191 -11.66 -6.59 15.71
CA PHE A 191 -12.97 -6.37 15.07
C PHE A 191 -14.03 -5.95 16.09
N ALA A 192 -14.09 -4.65 16.38
CA ALA A 192 -15.07 -4.10 17.31
C ALA A 192 -16.51 -4.48 16.92
N GLY A 193 -17.28 -5.02 17.87
CA GLY A 193 -18.67 -5.39 17.69
C GLY A 193 -18.93 -6.75 17.02
N LEU A 194 -17.89 -7.49 16.63
CA LEU A 194 -18.03 -8.86 16.14
C LEU A 194 -17.64 -9.87 17.23
N THR A 195 -18.41 -10.95 17.37
CA THR A 195 -18.11 -12.08 18.27
C THR A 195 -17.92 -13.34 17.45
N PHE A 196 -16.81 -14.05 17.61
CA PHE A 196 -16.50 -15.25 16.85
C PHE A 196 -16.77 -16.51 17.67
N GLU A 197 -17.33 -17.53 17.04
CA GLU A 197 -17.61 -18.83 17.65
C GLU A 197 -17.24 -19.93 16.65
N ARG A 198 -16.42 -20.90 17.07
CA ARG A 198 -16.09 -22.08 16.25
C ARG A 198 -17.12 -23.17 16.50
N LEU A 199 -17.74 -23.64 15.42
CA LEU A 199 -18.75 -24.69 15.46
C LEU A 199 -18.11 -26.08 15.33
N SER A 200 -18.89 -27.10 15.66
CA SER A 200 -18.51 -28.50 15.43
C SER A 200 -18.16 -28.77 13.96
N ASP A 201 -17.18 -29.64 13.74
CA ASP A 201 -16.86 -30.17 12.42
C ASP A 201 -17.91 -31.19 11.94
N ASP A 202 -18.74 -31.73 12.84
CA ASP A 202 -19.89 -32.56 12.47
C ASP A 202 -21.07 -31.68 12.03
N GLU A 203 -21.62 -31.94 10.84
CA GLU A 203 -22.65 -31.09 10.24
C GLU A 203 -23.98 -31.15 11.02
N HIS A 204 -24.30 -32.29 11.64
CA HIS A 204 -25.53 -32.42 12.43
C HIS A 204 -25.44 -31.61 13.73
N ALA A 205 -24.34 -31.76 14.47
CA ALA A 205 -24.07 -30.97 15.66
C ALA A 205 -24.02 -29.46 15.35
N MET A 206 -23.37 -29.09 14.23
CA MET A 206 -23.32 -27.70 13.76
C MET A 206 -24.72 -27.11 13.52
N LEU A 207 -25.64 -27.87 12.91
CA LEU A 207 -27.02 -27.40 12.71
C LEU A 207 -27.75 -27.17 14.04
N GLU A 208 -27.56 -28.05 15.03
CA GLU A 208 -28.15 -27.88 16.36
C GLU A 208 -27.58 -26.65 17.08
N ASP A 209 -26.27 -26.43 16.99
CA ASP A 209 -25.62 -25.25 17.55
C ASP A 209 -26.19 -23.96 16.94
N ILE A 210 -26.32 -23.90 15.61
CA ILE A 210 -26.88 -22.73 14.91
C ILE A 210 -28.35 -22.52 15.28
N ARG A 211 -29.16 -23.59 15.39
CA ARG A 211 -30.55 -23.49 15.83
C ARG A 211 -30.66 -22.95 17.25
N GLY A 212 -29.82 -23.45 18.16
CA GLY A 212 -29.72 -22.96 19.53
C GLY A 212 -29.26 -21.50 19.61
N HIS A 213 -28.32 -21.09 18.75
CA HIS A 213 -27.90 -19.70 18.64
C HIS A 213 -29.04 -18.80 18.13
N ALA A 214 -29.69 -19.17 17.02
CA ALA A 214 -30.78 -18.41 16.42
C ALA A 214 -31.99 -18.28 17.37
N ALA A 215 -32.27 -19.30 18.18
CA ALA A 215 -33.33 -19.24 19.19
C ALA A 215 -33.01 -18.28 20.34
N ARG A 216 -31.74 -18.19 20.76
CA ARG A 216 -31.29 -17.27 21.82
C ARG A 216 -31.17 -15.83 21.33
N ASN A 217 -30.81 -15.64 20.06
CA ASN A 217 -30.45 -14.36 19.48
C ASN A 217 -31.30 -14.04 18.23
N SER A 218 -32.63 -13.99 18.38
CA SER A 218 -33.57 -13.94 17.24
C SER A 218 -33.45 -12.72 16.32
N ASP A 219 -32.91 -11.60 16.81
CA ASP A 219 -32.75 -10.35 16.05
C ASP A 219 -31.28 -10.03 15.72
N GLN A 220 -30.32 -10.82 16.21
CA GLN A 220 -28.90 -10.53 16.06
C GLN A 220 -28.40 -10.99 14.68
N PRO A 221 -27.72 -10.15 13.89
CA PRO A 221 -27.14 -10.59 12.63
C PRO A 221 -26.07 -11.66 12.86
N THR A 222 -26.25 -12.82 12.22
CA THR A 222 -25.33 -13.96 12.29
C THR A 222 -24.76 -14.26 10.91
N PHE A 223 -23.43 -14.34 10.81
CA PHE A 223 -22.69 -14.73 9.62
C PHE A 223 -22.09 -16.13 9.82
N LEU A 224 -22.48 -17.11 8.99
CA LEU A 224 -21.88 -18.43 8.98
C LEU A 224 -20.79 -18.49 7.91
N VAL A 225 -19.53 -18.64 8.33
CA VAL A 225 -18.37 -18.83 7.44
C VAL A 225 -18.09 -20.32 7.29
N MET A 226 -18.13 -20.82 6.06
CA MET A 226 -17.96 -22.22 5.72
C MET A 226 -16.62 -22.43 5.01
N GLY A 227 -15.68 -23.13 5.65
CA GLY A 227 -14.39 -23.48 5.06
C GLY A 227 -14.40 -24.80 4.27
N SER A 228 -15.49 -25.57 4.31
CA SER A 228 -15.69 -26.77 3.49
C SER A 228 -17.04 -26.76 2.78
N MET A 229 -17.18 -27.57 1.73
CA MET A 229 -18.47 -27.85 1.12
C MET A 229 -19.37 -28.62 2.10
N LEU A 230 -20.67 -28.35 2.08
CA LEU A 230 -21.67 -28.98 2.95
C LEU A 230 -22.44 -30.09 2.22
N GLY A 231 -23.07 -30.98 2.97
CA GLY A 231 -24.05 -31.94 2.45
C GLY A 231 -25.33 -31.24 1.94
N GLU A 232 -26.08 -31.92 1.07
CA GLU A 232 -27.35 -31.39 0.54
C GLU A 232 -28.41 -31.19 1.63
N GLU A 233 -28.53 -32.15 2.54
CA GLU A 233 -29.48 -32.06 3.67
C GLU A 233 -29.20 -30.85 4.55
N THR A 234 -27.92 -30.62 4.85
CA THR A 234 -27.43 -29.46 5.61
C THR A 234 -27.75 -28.15 4.90
N ARG A 235 -27.48 -28.06 3.58
CA ARG A 235 -27.82 -26.86 2.80
C ARG A 235 -29.31 -26.54 2.84
N ARG A 236 -30.16 -27.55 2.67
CA ARG A 236 -31.63 -27.40 2.74
C ARG A 236 -32.08 -26.94 4.14
N ALA A 237 -31.48 -27.48 5.19
CA ALA A 237 -31.79 -27.08 6.57
C ALA A 237 -31.39 -25.63 6.86
N LEU A 238 -30.18 -25.22 6.45
CA LEU A 238 -29.70 -23.84 6.59
C LEU A 238 -30.55 -22.85 5.80
N ARG A 239 -30.96 -23.21 4.58
CA ARG A 239 -31.90 -22.42 3.78
C ARG A 239 -33.18 -22.14 4.56
N LEU A 240 -33.85 -23.18 5.07
CA LEU A 240 -35.09 -23.03 5.83
C LEU A 240 -34.90 -22.18 7.08
N LEU A 241 -33.77 -22.34 7.78
CA LEU A 241 -33.45 -21.54 8.95
C LEU A 241 -33.27 -20.05 8.61
N SER A 242 -32.54 -19.74 7.54
CA SER A 242 -32.27 -18.35 7.11
C SER A 242 -33.50 -17.56 6.67
N LEU A 243 -34.60 -18.25 6.32
CA LEU A 243 -35.87 -17.60 6.00
C LEU A 243 -36.55 -17.01 7.24
N ASN A 244 -36.23 -17.52 8.43
CA ASN A 244 -36.86 -17.12 9.69
C ASN A 244 -35.88 -16.45 10.66
N ALA A 245 -34.59 -16.75 10.54
CA ALA A 245 -33.52 -16.18 11.36
C ALA A 245 -32.64 -15.23 10.53
N PRO A 246 -32.05 -14.20 11.16
CA PRO A 246 -31.06 -13.30 10.54
C PRO A 246 -29.73 -14.04 10.33
N LEU A 247 -29.70 -14.96 9.37
CA LEU A 247 -28.54 -15.76 8.98
C LEU A 247 -28.06 -15.39 7.56
N PHE A 248 -26.77 -15.08 7.45
CA PHE A 248 -26.05 -14.77 6.21
C PHE A 248 -24.89 -15.73 6.04
N PHE A 249 -24.57 -16.12 4.80
CA PHE A 249 -23.59 -17.15 4.50
C PHE A 249 -22.35 -16.58 3.82
N VAL A 250 -21.18 -17.02 4.26
CA VAL A 250 -19.88 -16.72 3.65
C VAL A 250 -19.23 -18.05 3.25
N GLU A 251 -19.19 -18.32 1.95
CA GLU A 251 -18.55 -19.52 1.40
C GLU A 251 -17.07 -19.24 1.15
N ALA A 252 -16.19 -19.96 1.83
CA ALA A 252 -14.74 -19.83 1.74
C ALA A 252 -14.10 -21.19 1.41
N ASN A 253 -14.65 -21.88 0.40
CA ASN A 253 -14.44 -23.32 0.18
C ASN A 253 -14.39 -23.77 -1.29
N ASP A 254 -14.26 -22.84 -2.25
CA ASP A 254 -14.20 -23.15 -3.70
C ASP A 254 -15.39 -23.98 -4.24
N ALA A 255 -16.54 -23.97 -3.56
CA ALA A 255 -17.71 -24.77 -3.95
C ALA A 255 -18.14 -24.44 -5.41
N PRO A 256 -18.38 -25.44 -6.28
CA PRO A 256 -19.02 -25.23 -7.57
C PRO A 256 -20.49 -24.84 -7.41
N ASN A 257 -21.13 -24.30 -8.44
CA ASN A 257 -22.48 -23.72 -8.35
C ASN A 257 -23.52 -24.67 -7.76
N HIS A 258 -23.55 -25.93 -8.22
CA HIS A 258 -24.50 -26.94 -7.76
C HIS A 258 -24.32 -27.33 -6.27
N LEU A 259 -23.18 -27.01 -5.66
CA LEU A 259 -22.90 -27.23 -4.23
C LEU A 259 -22.93 -25.94 -3.40
N SER A 260 -23.12 -24.78 -4.03
CA SER A 260 -23.22 -23.49 -3.36
C SER A 260 -24.63 -23.28 -2.80
N LEU A 261 -24.71 -22.70 -1.60
CA LEU A 261 -25.95 -22.18 -1.02
C LEU A 261 -26.54 -21.03 -1.86
N ALA A 262 -25.74 -20.33 -2.67
CA ALA A 262 -26.26 -19.26 -3.53
C ALA A 262 -27.28 -19.77 -4.56
N ARG A 263 -27.19 -21.06 -4.93
CA ARG A 263 -28.13 -21.75 -5.82
C ARG A 263 -29.46 -22.07 -5.13
N GLU A 264 -29.50 -22.13 -3.82
CA GLU A 264 -30.75 -22.38 -3.11
C GLU A 264 -31.73 -21.22 -3.28
N ALA A 265 -33.00 -21.54 -3.50
CA ALA A 265 -34.00 -20.53 -3.84
C ALA A 265 -34.12 -19.47 -2.72
N LYS A 266 -34.01 -18.20 -3.13
CA LYS A 266 -34.01 -16.97 -2.31
C LYS A 266 -32.70 -16.68 -1.54
N LEU A 267 -31.62 -17.42 -1.77
CA LEU A 267 -30.36 -17.21 -1.04
C LEU A 267 -29.28 -16.44 -1.81
N VAL A 268 -29.43 -16.18 -3.12
CA VAL A 268 -28.39 -15.47 -3.90
C VAL A 268 -27.96 -14.13 -3.26
N GLU A 269 -28.89 -13.39 -2.66
CA GLU A 269 -28.63 -12.13 -1.94
C GLU A 269 -28.14 -12.32 -0.48
N ARG A 270 -28.03 -13.57 -0.02
CA ARG A 270 -27.64 -13.97 1.34
C ARG A 270 -26.34 -14.75 1.38
N VAL A 271 -25.66 -14.88 0.25
CA VAL A 271 -24.39 -15.58 0.14
C VAL A 271 -23.34 -14.64 -0.45
N VAL A 272 -22.17 -14.62 0.16
CA VAL A 272 -20.95 -14.11 -0.47
C VAL A 272 -19.97 -15.27 -0.58
N ARG A 273 -19.39 -15.45 -1.76
CA ARG A 273 -18.48 -16.53 -2.12
C ARG A 273 -17.08 -15.96 -2.29
N PHE A 274 -16.10 -16.59 -1.65
CA PHE A 274 -14.68 -16.37 -1.81
C PHE A 274 -14.10 -17.60 -2.49
N LEU A 275 -13.63 -17.41 -3.72
CA LEU A 275 -13.15 -18.49 -4.58
C LEU A 275 -11.68 -18.22 -4.90
N THR A 276 -10.83 -19.19 -4.62
CA THR A 276 -9.41 -19.18 -4.99
C THR A 276 -9.24 -19.51 -6.47
N PRO A 277 -8.07 -19.26 -7.07
CA PRO A 277 -7.79 -19.67 -8.45
C PRO A 277 -7.71 -21.20 -8.61
N GLY A 278 -7.76 -21.96 -7.50
CA GLY A 278 -7.90 -23.42 -7.47
C GLY A 278 -9.13 -23.94 -8.22
N ILE A 279 -10.15 -23.09 -8.41
CA ILE A 279 -11.34 -23.40 -9.23
C ILE A 279 -11.03 -23.67 -10.70
N PHE A 280 -9.93 -23.10 -11.21
CA PHE A 280 -9.47 -23.35 -12.58
C PHE A 280 -8.55 -24.57 -12.61
N GLU A 281 -7.50 -24.55 -11.77
CA GLU A 281 -6.53 -25.63 -11.64
C GLU A 281 -6.01 -25.68 -10.20
N LYS A 282 -5.94 -26.88 -9.60
CA LYS A 282 -5.62 -27.06 -8.17
C LYS A 282 -4.28 -26.41 -7.75
N HIS A 283 -3.29 -26.43 -8.63
CA HIS A 283 -1.97 -25.85 -8.35
C HIS A 283 -1.99 -24.30 -8.27
N PHE A 284 -3.05 -23.63 -8.74
CA PHE A 284 -3.20 -22.18 -8.57
C PHE A 284 -3.83 -21.77 -7.22
N GLN A 285 -4.24 -22.73 -6.38
CA GLN A 285 -4.87 -22.45 -5.08
C GLN A 285 -3.98 -21.62 -4.13
N SER A 286 -2.65 -21.71 -4.29
CA SER A 286 -1.68 -20.97 -3.46
C SER A 286 -1.56 -19.48 -3.81
N LEU A 287 -2.07 -19.06 -4.97
CA LEU A 287 -1.91 -17.70 -5.48
C LEU A 287 -2.68 -16.68 -4.64
N ALA A 288 -2.23 -15.43 -4.65
CA ALA A 288 -2.78 -14.38 -3.80
C ALA A 288 -4.12 -13.82 -4.30
N THR A 289 -4.49 -14.00 -5.56
CA THR A 289 -5.74 -13.49 -6.15
C THR A 289 -6.95 -14.28 -5.64
N ILE A 290 -8.01 -13.59 -5.21
CA ILE A 290 -9.28 -14.19 -4.79
C ILE A 290 -10.44 -13.54 -5.57
N PHE A 291 -11.37 -14.37 -6.05
CA PHE A 291 -12.63 -13.92 -6.63
C PHE A 291 -13.68 -13.83 -5.52
N VAL A 292 -14.33 -12.68 -5.40
CA VAL A 292 -15.41 -12.47 -4.44
C VAL A 292 -16.70 -12.18 -5.21
N ALA A 293 -17.73 -12.99 -4.99
CA ALA A 293 -19.00 -12.88 -5.70
C ALA A 293 -20.21 -12.97 -4.75
N GLY A 294 -21.25 -12.19 -4.98
CA GLY A 294 -22.46 -12.22 -4.15
C GLY A 294 -23.14 -10.86 -4.01
N ASN A 295 -23.79 -10.65 -2.87
CA ASN A 295 -24.58 -9.43 -2.59
C ASN A 295 -23.81 -8.13 -2.85
N ALA A 296 -24.34 -7.29 -3.75
CA ALA A 296 -23.67 -6.07 -4.20
C ALA A 296 -23.43 -5.03 -3.09
N ASP A 297 -24.31 -4.94 -2.10
CA ASP A 297 -24.18 -3.94 -1.03
C ASP A 297 -23.00 -4.30 -0.10
N ILE A 298 -22.85 -5.58 0.25
CA ILE A 298 -21.69 -6.09 0.98
C ILE A 298 -20.41 -5.92 0.15
N LEU A 299 -20.44 -6.26 -1.15
CA LEU A 299 -19.28 -6.11 -2.02
C LEU A 299 -18.84 -4.65 -2.18
N ASN A 300 -19.77 -3.70 -2.19
CA ASN A 300 -19.45 -2.28 -2.24
C ASN A 300 -18.74 -1.79 -0.96
N VAL A 301 -19.17 -2.26 0.20
CA VAL A 301 -18.47 -1.99 1.48
C VAL A 301 -17.12 -2.69 1.50
N PHE A 302 -17.06 -3.96 1.10
CA PHE A 302 -15.83 -4.74 1.01
C PHE A 302 -14.79 -4.03 0.13
N GLU A 303 -15.19 -3.58 -1.06
CA GLU A 303 -14.32 -2.84 -1.99
C GLU A 303 -13.79 -1.54 -1.36
N SER A 304 -14.64 -0.83 -0.63
CA SER A 304 -14.27 0.42 0.05
C SER A 304 -13.26 0.18 1.17
N VAL A 305 -13.48 -0.84 2.00
CA VAL A 305 -12.55 -1.20 3.09
C VAL A 305 -11.26 -1.81 2.55
N HIS A 306 -11.33 -2.63 1.50
CA HIS A 306 -10.15 -3.11 0.77
C HIS A 306 -9.31 -1.92 0.29
N PHE A 307 -9.94 -0.89 -0.30
CA PHE A 307 -9.25 0.33 -0.70
C PHE A 307 -8.57 1.07 0.47
N GLN A 308 -9.24 1.15 1.62
CA GLN A 308 -8.70 1.81 2.80
C GLN A 308 -7.46 1.08 3.36
N LEU A 309 -7.56 -0.23 3.57
CA LEU A 309 -6.54 -1.06 4.22
C LEU A 309 -5.43 -1.51 3.27
N LYS A 310 -5.76 -1.77 2.00
CA LYS A 310 -4.86 -2.40 1.02
C LYS A 310 -4.81 -1.69 -0.31
N GLY A 311 -5.48 -0.56 -0.51
CA GLY A 311 -5.61 0.06 -1.83
C GLY A 311 -6.35 -0.84 -2.81
N THR A 312 -5.97 -0.82 -4.08
CA THR A 312 -6.65 -1.61 -5.11
C THR A 312 -6.01 -3.00 -5.24
N PRO A 313 -6.71 -4.01 -5.81
CA PRO A 313 -6.16 -5.34 -6.03
C PRO A 313 -4.87 -5.31 -6.85
N SER A 314 -3.92 -6.19 -6.57
CA SER A 314 -2.63 -6.17 -7.28
C SER A 314 -2.76 -6.46 -8.78
N ALA A 315 -2.28 -5.54 -9.60
CA ALA A 315 -2.22 -5.71 -11.05
C ALA A 315 -1.25 -6.82 -11.43
N SER A 316 -0.14 -6.95 -10.70
CA SER A 316 0.88 -7.96 -11.00
C SER A 316 0.36 -9.38 -10.80
N GLU A 317 -0.48 -9.59 -9.77
CA GLU A 317 -1.12 -10.88 -9.53
C GLU A 317 -2.19 -11.20 -10.56
N ILE A 318 -2.95 -10.19 -11.00
CA ILE A 318 -3.93 -10.34 -12.08
C ILE A 318 -3.23 -10.75 -13.39
N GLU A 319 -2.18 -10.03 -13.78
CA GLU A 319 -1.43 -10.34 -15.02
C GLU A 319 -0.68 -11.67 -14.92
N LEU A 320 -0.13 -12.02 -13.75
CA LEU A 320 0.48 -13.34 -13.52
C LEU A 320 -0.56 -14.45 -13.74
N LEU A 321 -1.74 -14.35 -13.13
CA LEU A 321 -2.77 -15.38 -13.29
C LEU A 321 -3.31 -15.44 -14.73
N ILE A 322 -3.44 -14.30 -15.43
CA ILE A 322 -3.79 -14.29 -16.86
C ILE A 322 -2.73 -15.05 -17.68
N TYR A 323 -1.45 -14.81 -17.41
CA TYR A 323 -0.36 -15.49 -18.09
C TYR A 323 -0.38 -17.00 -17.83
N LEU A 324 -0.56 -17.42 -16.57
CA LEU A 324 -0.61 -18.82 -16.16
C LEU A 324 -1.81 -19.55 -16.77
N LEU A 325 -3.00 -18.94 -16.82
CA LEU A 325 -4.16 -19.57 -17.45
C LEU A 325 -3.99 -19.76 -18.96
N ALA A 326 -3.23 -18.88 -19.62
CA ALA A 326 -2.98 -18.95 -21.05
C ALA A 326 -1.80 -19.87 -21.43
N HIS A 327 -0.76 -19.97 -20.59
CA HIS A 327 0.51 -20.63 -20.94
C HIS A 327 1.08 -21.56 -19.86
N GLY A 328 0.52 -21.54 -18.64
CA GLY A 328 0.98 -22.30 -17.48
C GLY A 328 0.52 -23.76 -17.44
N ARG A 329 -0.19 -24.24 -18.47
CA ARG A 329 -0.54 -25.64 -18.66
C ARG A 329 0.67 -26.48 -19.09
N GLY A 330 1.72 -26.49 -18.27
CA GLY A 330 2.78 -27.49 -18.38
C GLY A 330 2.24 -28.84 -17.90
N PRO A 331 2.77 -29.98 -18.40
CA PRO A 331 2.44 -31.27 -17.83
C PRO A 331 2.78 -31.21 -16.34
N SER A 332 1.80 -31.48 -15.48
CA SER A 332 2.00 -31.73 -14.06
C SER A 332 3.13 -32.76 -13.95
N THR A 333 4.33 -32.26 -13.70
CA THR A 333 5.50 -33.12 -13.56
C THR A 333 5.22 -33.86 -12.25
N PRO A 334 5.25 -35.20 -12.24
CA PRO A 334 5.17 -35.93 -10.98
C PRO A 334 6.21 -35.30 -10.05
N VAL A 335 5.82 -35.06 -8.81
CA VAL A 335 6.76 -34.74 -7.76
C VAL A 335 7.80 -35.86 -7.77
N GLU A 336 8.96 -35.62 -8.39
CA GLU A 336 10.11 -36.48 -8.19
C GLU A 336 10.44 -36.32 -6.72
N GLU A 337 10.07 -37.34 -5.94
CA GLU A 337 10.65 -37.59 -4.63
C GLU A 337 12.16 -37.46 -4.80
N SER A 338 12.71 -36.40 -4.20
CA SER A 338 14.15 -36.18 -4.22
C SER A 338 14.80 -37.40 -3.56
N PRO A 339 15.75 -38.08 -4.21
CA PRO A 339 16.47 -39.15 -3.55
C PRO A 339 17.20 -38.57 -2.33
N GLU A 340 17.19 -39.34 -1.24
CA GLU A 340 17.82 -39.12 0.07
C GLU A 340 19.36 -39.04 -0.02
N VAL A 341 19.89 -38.26 -0.95
CA VAL A 341 21.33 -38.04 -1.11
C VAL A 341 21.60 -36.54 -1.08
N THR A 342 22.02 -36.09 0.09
CA THR A 342 22.59 -34.76 0.31
C THR A 342 23.92 -34.68 -0.45
N VAL A 343 23.91 -34.11 -1.65
CA VAL A 343 25.15 -33.65 -2.29
C VAL A 343 25.48 -32.30 -1.68
N GLU A 344 26.60 -32.23 -0.95
CA GLU A 344 27.15 -30.93 -0.51
C GLU A 344 27.38 -30.05 -1.74
N PRO A 345 26.92 -28.78 -1.73
CA PRO A 345 27.22 -27.88 -2.82
C PRO A 345 28.74 -27.72 -2.94
N PRO A 346 29.30 -27.67 -4.17
CA PRO A 346 30.71 -27.33 -4.31
C PRO A 346 30.90 -25.95 -3.70
N PHE A 347 31.77 -25.87 -2.70
CA PHE A 347 32.27 -24.63 -2.16
C PHE A 347 32.81 -23.79 -3.33
N LEU A 348 32.04 -22.79 -3.74
CA LEU A 348 32.49 -21.73 -4.64
C LEU A 348 33.40 -20.82 -3.82
N GLY A 349 34.61 -21.32 -3.60
CA GLY A 349 35.72 -20.51 -3.13
C GLY A 349 35.91 -19.34 -4.09
N LEU A 350 36.06 -18.16 -3.49
CA LEU A 350 36.52 -16.90 -4.09
C LEU A 350 37.23 -17.08 -5.43
N SER A 351 36.49 -16.88 -6.52
CA SER A 351 37.06 -16.66 -7.85
C SER A 351 37.65 -15.25 -7.94
N LEU A 352 38.76 -15.04 -7.24
CA LEU A 352 39.69 -13.96 -7.55
C LEU A 352 40.52 -14.38 -8.76
N THR A 353 40.06 -14.00 -9.95
CA THR A 353 40.88 -14.13 -11.15
C THR A 353 42.08 -13.19 -11.07
N GLY A 354 43.27 -13.76 -10.85
CA GLY A 354 44.54 -13.16 -11.31
C GLY A 354 45.61 -12.89 -10.24
N ARG A 355 46.50 -13.89 -10.05
CA ARG A 355 47.90 -13.78 -9.59
C ARG A 355 48.17 -13.30 -8.14
N THR A 356 48.42 -14.26 -7.24
CA THR A 356 49.64 -14.49 -6.43
C THR A 356 49.28 -15.15 -5.09
N SER A 357 49.60 -16.44 -4.94
CA SER A 357 49.24 -17.28 -3.80
C SER A 357 50.43 -17.61 -2.90
N ASP A 358 51.16 -16.59 -2.40
CA ASP A 358 52.27 -16.81 -1.45
C ASP A 358 52.38 -15.78 -0.31
N ALA A 359 51.39 -14.89 -0.13
CA ALA A 359 51.51 -13.80 0.87
C ALA A 359 50.86 -14.07 2.25
N LEU A 360 49.96 -15.05 2.38
CA LEU A 360 49.17 -15.25 3.62
C LEU A 360 49.88 -16.07 4.72
N PRO A 361 50.69 -17.12 4.44
CA PRO A 361 51.35 -17.90 5.50
C PRO A 361 52.52 -17.17 6.17
N THR A 362 53.05 -16.12 5.54
CA THR A 362 54.21 -15.34 6.01
C THR A 362 53.77 -14.17 6.89
N LEU A 363 52.58 -13.61 6.63
CA LEU A 363 51.94 -12.59 7.47
C LEU A 363 51.41 -13.15 8.79
N ALA A 364 50.88 -14.39 8.78
CA ALA A 364 50.40 -15.05 9.99
C ALA A 364 51.52 -15.33 11.01
N ARG A 365 52.70 -15.78 10.55
CA ARG A 365 53.87 -16.05 11.41
C ARG A 365 54.52 -14.78 11.98
N GLY A 366 54.47 -13.66 11.25
CA GLY A 366 54.98 -12.37 11.72
C GLY A 366 54.11 -11.71 12.82
N ILE A 367 52.83 -12.06 12.88
CA ILE A 367 51.87 -11.55 13.86
C ILE A 367 51.93 -12.37 15.16
N GLU A 368 52.05 -13.70 15.07
CA GLU A 368 52.21 -14.58 16.23
C GLU A 368 53.47 -14.27 17.05
N GLN A 369 54.62 -14.05 16.39
CA GLN A 369 55.86 -13.72 17.09
C GLN A 369 55.87 -12.32 17.73
N ARG A 370 55.03 -11.39 17.24
CA ARG A 370 54.89 -10.04 17.84
C ARG A 370 53.84 -9.99 18.95
N LEU A 371 52.88 -10.90 18.96
CA LEU A 371 51.89 -11.03 20.03
C LEU A 371 52.42 -11.81 21.24
N GLY A 372 53.29 -12.81 21.03
CA GLY A 372 53.88 -13.60 22.12
C GLY A 372 54.72 -12.78 23.12
N GLY A 373 55.37 -11.69 22.66
CA GLY A 373 56.23 -10.86 23.50
C GLY A 373 55.53 -9.75 24.30
N VAL A 374 54.23 -9.52 24.08
CA VAL A 374 53.48 -8.43 24.74
C VAL A 374 52.60 -8.94 25.89
N VAL A 375 52.38 -10.25 25.98
CA VAL A 375 51.45 -10.86 26.95
C VAL A 375 52.07 -11.00 28.35
N GLU A 376 53.39 -11.00 28.51
CA GLU A 376 54.02 -11.12 29.84
C GLU A 376 54.22 -9.78 30.59
N ALA A 377 54.01 -8.63 29.95
CA ALA A 377 54.33 -7.32 30.54
C ALA A 377 53.13 -6.49 31.01
N VAL A 378 51.87 -6.97 30.89
CA VAL A 378 50.69 -6.13 31.18
C VAL A 378 49.64 -6.86 32.03
N SER A 379 50.07 -7.59 33.05
CA SER A 379 49.15 -8.34 33.94
C SER A 379 48.74 -7.63 35.24
N GLU A 380 49.11 -6.35 35.45
CA GLU A 380 48.75 -5.67 36.72
C GLU A 380 47.98 -4.34 36.60
N ALA A 381 47.48 -3.97 35.42
CA ALA A 381 46.78 -2.68 35.24
C ALA A 381 45.52 -2.71 34.36
N LEU A 382 44.78 -3.82 34.31
CA LEU A 382 43.67 -4.02 33.35
C LEU A 382 42.27 -4.27 33.94
N GLY A 383 42.05 -4.02 35.23
CA GLY A 383 40.71 -4.16 35.84
C GLY A 383 39.69 -3.12 35.36
N HIS A 384 40.11 -1.89 35.04
CA HIS A 384 39.20 -0.79 34.66
C HIS A 384 39.19 -0.45 33.16
N ARG A 385 40.11 -1.02 32.36
CA ARG A 385 40.13 -0.83 30.90
C ARG A 385 39.35 -1.89 30.14
N LEU A 386 39.04 -3.03 30.77
CA LEU A 386 38.28 -4.11 30.13
C LEU A 386 36.84 -3.70 29.80
N GLN A 387 36.12 -2.99 30.67
CA GLN A 387 34.73 -2.58 30.39
C GLN A 387 34.61 -1.65 29.16
N ASN A 388 35.51 -0.67 29.04
CA ASN A 388 35.56 0.24 27.89
C ASN A 388 36.05 -0.43 26.59
N ILE A 389 36.78 -1.54 26.70
CA ILE A 389 37.22 -2.33 25.56
C ILE A 389 36.13 -3.32 25.16
N THR A 390 35.41 -3.94 26.09
CA THR A 390 34.25 -4.78 25.79
C THR A 390 33.15 -3.96 25.11
N GLU A 391 32.85 -2.75 25.57
CA GLU A 391 31.91 -1.86 24.86
C GLU A 391 32.41 -1.42 23.49
N LYS A 392 33.73 -1.27 23.30
CA LYS A 392 34.32 -0.97 21.97
C LYS A 392 34.35 -2.21 21.07
N VAL A 393 34.55 -3.39 21.63
CA VAL A 393 34.55 -4.68 20.93
C VAL A 393 33.11 -5.05 20.57
N ASP A 394 32.12 -4.78 21.40
CA ASP A 394 30.70 -4.90 21.06
C ASP A 394 30.29 -3.86 20.01
N ARG A 395 30.80 -2.62 20.07
CA ARG A 395 30.65 -1.63 18.99
C ARG A 395 31.38 -2.01 17.70
N ILE A 396 32.42 -2.85 17.77
CA ILE A 396 33.16 -3.33 16.60
C ILE A 396 32.53 -4.63 16.06
N ALA A 397 32.00 -5.49 16.92
CA ALA A 397 31.23 -6.67 16.56
C ALA A 397 29.89 -6.27 15.96
N SER A 398 29.21 -5.24 16.51
CA SER A 398 28.04 -4.63 15.89
C SER A 398 28.37 -3.92 14.58
N ARG A 399 29.62 -3.42 14.40
CA ARG A 399 30.14 -2.97 13.08
C ARG A 399 30.33 -4.12 12.10
N THR A 400 30.74 -5.31 12.53
CA THR A 400 30.89 -6.46 11.64
C THR A 400 29.53 -7.04 11.23
N ASP A 401 28.54 -7.06 12.13
CA ASP A 401 27.15 -7.44 11.82
C ASP A 401 26.42 -6.40 10.95
N SER A 402 26.85 -5.13 10.96
CA SER A 402 26.30 -4.08 10.10
C SER A 402 27.05 -3.86 8.78
N PHE A 403 28.23 -4.48 8.58
CA PHE A 403 29.02 -4.37 7.35
C PHE A 403 29.33 -5.68 6.62
N ALA A 404 28.96 -6.84 7.17
CA ALA A 404 28.99 -8.09 6.43
C ALA A 404 27.57 -8.60 6.22
N PRO A 405 26.99 -8.54 5.01
CA PRO A 405 26.07 -9.60 4.66
C PRO A 405 26.94 -10.87 4.67
N LEU A 406 26.83 -11.70 5.71
CA LEU A 406 27.01 -13.13 5.52
C LEU A 406 26.19 -13.44 4.28
N ALA A 407 26.86 -13.66 3.15
CA ALA A 407 26.24 -13.57 1.83
C ALA A 407 25.01 -14.47 1.83
N ALA A 408 23.85 -13.83 1.99
CA ALA A 408 22.60 -14.56 2.12
C ALA A 408 22.41 -15.24 0.77
N PHE A 409 22.20 -16.56 0.81
CA PHE A 409 22.14 -17.38 -0.39
C PHE A 409 21.05 -16.82 -1.32
N ASP A 410 21.46 -16.28 -2.47
CA ASP A 410 20.55 -15.89 -3.53
C ASP A 410 20.56 -16.97 -4.61
N ARG A 411 19.54 -17.83 -4.55
CA ARG A 411 19.32 -18.92 -5.51
C ARG A 411 19.30 -18.42 -6.95
N PHE A 412 18.79 -17.21 -7.18
CA PHE A 412 18.44 -16.73 -8.51
C PHE A 412 19.54 -15.84 -9.11
N ALA A 413 20.66 -15.63 -8.41
CA ALA A 413 21.75 -14.76 -8.84
C ALA A 413 22.36 -15.18 -10.17
N SER A 414 22.50 -16.50 -10.41
CA SER A 414 23.03 -17.06 -11.65
C SER A 414 21.96 -17.45 -12.67
N VAL A 415 20.67 -17.21 -12.37
CA VAL A 415 19.54 -17.63 -13.21
C VAL A 415 19.17 -16.48 -14.15
N ASP A 416 19.24 -16.74 -15.45
CA ASP A 416 18.81 -15.77 -16.45
C ASP A 416 17.29 -15.49 -16.37
N THR A 417 16.83 -14.39 -16.95
CA THR A 417 15.40 -14.02 -16.88
C THR A 417 14.48 -15.07 -17.50
N ARG A 418 14.93 -15.79 -18.54
CA ARG A 418 14.09 -16.76 -19.25
C ARG A 418 13.81 -17.98 -18.38
N GLU A 419 14.86 -18.51 -17.75
CA GLU A 419 14.74 -19.67 -16.86
C GLU A 419 14.05 -19.27 -15.56
N PHE A 420 14.30 -18.07 -15.03
CA PHE A 420 13.58 -17.54 -13.87
C PHE A 420 12.06 -17.50 -14.11
N LEU A 421 11.61 -17.03 -15.28
CA LEU A 421 10.17 -17.01 -15.61
C LEU A 421 9.57 -18.40 -15.76
N LYS A 422 10.35 -19.36 -16.27
CA LYS A 422 9.93 -20.76 -16.36
C LYS A 422 9.81 -21.41 -14.97
N GLU A 423 10.76 -21.14 -14.07
CA GLU A 423 10.66 -21.55 -12.67
C GLU A 423 9.46 -20.90 -11.98
N LEU A 424 9.24 -19.60 -12.16
CA LEU A 424 8.08 -18.89 -11.63
C LEU A 424 6.78 -19.57 -12.05
N ALA A 425 6.60 -19.88 -13.35
CA ALA A 425 5.39 -20.51 -13.85
C ALA A 425 5.18 -21.95 -13.34
N SER A 426 6.26 -22.72 -13.21
CA SER A 426 6.20 -24.14 -12.83
C SER A 426 6.17 -24.40 -11.32
N ARG A 427 6.52 -23.41 -10.49
CA ARG A 427 6.66 -23.56 -9.04
C ARG A 427 5.79 -22.58 -8.23
N VAL A 428 4.73 -22.05 -8.83
CA VAL A 428 3.79 -21.14 -8.17
C VAL A 428 3.15 -21.73 -6.91
N ASP A 429 3.07 -23.06 -6.79
CA ASP A 429 2.52 -23.78 -5.64
C ASP A 429 3.55 -24.21 -4.60
N SER A 430 4.85 -24.05 -4.88
CA SER A 430 5.94 -24.48 -4.00
C SER A 430 6.21 -23.44 -2.89
N PRO A 431 5.86 -23.70 -1.61
CA PRO A 431 6.06 -22.72 -0.54
C PRO A 431 7.55 -22.38 -0.34
N ARG A 432 8.42 -23.40 -0.46
CA ARG A 432 9.88 -23.22 -0.39
C ARG A 432 10.39 -22.26 -1.47
N TRP A 433 9.94 -22.42 -2.72
CA TRP A 433 10.36 -21.53 -3.81
C TRP A 433 9.88 -20.09 -3.58
N GLN A 434 8.65 -19.93 -3.06
CA GLN A 434 8.11 -18.60 -2.71
C GLN A 434 8.90 -17.94 -1.56
N GLU A 435 9.35 -18.71 -0.56
CA GLU A 435 10.23 -18.24 0.51
C GLU A 435 11.60 -17.83 -0.03
N GLU A 436 12.19 -18.65 -0.89
CA GLU A 436 13.46 -18.34 -1.58
C GLU A 436 13.35 -17.05 -2.40
N LEU A 437 12.23 -16.80 -3.09
CA LEU A 437 12.00 -15.55 -3.84
C LEU A 437 11.89 -14.34 -2.92
N GLN A 438 11.19 -14.45 -1.79
CA GLN A 438 11.08 -13.37 -0.81
C GLN A 438 12.44 -13.05 -0.19
N GLN A 439 13.22 -14.06 0.17
CA GLN A 439 14.57 -13.89 0.69
C GLN A 439 15.50 -13.28 -0.35
N GLY A 440 15.48 -13.79 -1.59
CA GLY A 440 16.24 -13.24 -2.72
C GLY A 440 15.93 -11.77 -2.95
N LEU A 441 14.64 -11.39 -2.97
CA LEU A 441 14.20 -9.99 -3.03
C LEU A 441 14.79 -9.16 -1.90
N LEU A 442 14.64 -9.61 -0.64
CA LEU A 442 15.12 -8.85 0.52
C LEU A 442 16.64 -8.68 0.48
N ASN A 443 17.39 -9.70 0.06
CA ASN A 443 18.84 -9.65 -0.10
C ASN A 443 19.25 -8.57 -1.10
N VAL A 444 18.69 -8.61 -2.32
CA VAL A 444 19.02 -7.63 -3.36
C VAL A 444 18.52 -6.25 -2.97
N PHE A 445 17.35 -6.12 -2.35
CA PHE A 445 16.82 -4.83 -1.91
C PHE A 445 17.70 -4.17 -0.84
N VAL A 446 18.11 -4.90 0.20
CA VAL A 446 18.99 -4.39 1.27
C VAL A 446 20.37 -4.03 0.72
N SER A 447 20.86 -4.68 -0.34
CA SER A 447 22.12 -4.26 -0.98
C SER A 447 22.05 -2.85 -1.60
N HIS A 448 20.85 -2.38 -1.99
CA HIS A 448 20.63 -1.00 -2.44
C HIS A 448 20.30 -0.05 -1.29
N HIS A 449 19.77 -0.59 -0.19
CA HIS A 449 19.35 0.12 1.02
C HIS A 449 20.10 -0.41 2.26
N SER A 450 21.42 -0.21 2.28
CA SER A 450 22.32 -0.79 3.29
C SER A 450 22.07 -0.29 4.72
N GLU A 451 21.25 0.74 4.90
CA GLU A 451 20.77 1.18 6.21
C GLU A 451 19.82 0.18 6.90
N TYR A 452 19.26 -0.79 6.17
CA TYR A 452 18.34 -1.77 6.73
C TYR A 452 19.05 -3.04 7.21
N ARG A 453 18.58 -3.60 8.32
CA ARG A 453 19.01 -4.92 8.79
C ARG A 453 18.18 -6.01 8.11
N LEU A 454 18.80 -6.85 7.29
CA LEU A 454 18.12 -7.92 6.55
C LEU A 454 17.26 -8.83 7.44
N SER A 455 17.78 -9.26 8.59
CA SER A 455 17.07 -10.09 9.57
C SER A 455 15.85 -9.43 10.21
N ARG A 456 15.66 -8.13 9.97
CA ARG A 456 14.55 -7.30 10.47
C ARG A 456 13.63 -6.80 9.37
N CYS A 457 13.83 -7.28 8.14
CA CYS A 457 13.04 -6.89 6.99
C CYS A 457 11.95 -7.91 6.67
N VAL A 458 10.79 -7.42 6.23
CA VAL A 458 9.70 -8.22 5.68
C VAL A 458 9.22 -7.59 4.37
N ALA A 459 9.09 -8.40 3.32
CA ALA A 459 8.41 -8.00 2.09
C ALA A 459 6.91 -8.16 2.28
N VAL A 460 6.17 -7.06 2.21
CA VAL A 460 4.73 -7.00 2.51
C VAL A 460 3.92 -6.98 1.23
N SER A 461 3.05 -7.98 1.07
CA SER A 461 2.08 -8.08 -0.03
C SER A 461 0.93 -7.09 0.15
N GLY A 462 1.13 -5.89 -0.36
CA GLY A 462 0.29 -4.71 -0.20
C GLY A 462 1.12 -3.44 -0.37
N SER A 463 0.52 -2.25 -0.32
CA SER A 463 1.34 -1.03 -0.19
C SER A 463 1.66 -0.72 1.26
N SER A 464 2.30 0.43 1.53
CA SER A 464 2.47 0.97 2.89
C SER A 464 1.20 0.93 3.73
N ARG A 465 0.02 1.07 3.11
CA ARG A 465 -1.29 0.97 3.78
C ARG A 465 -1.47 -0.37 4.51
N THR A 466 -1.04 -1.47 3.89
CA THR A 466 -1.13 -2.80 4.48
C THR A 466 -0.17 -2.93 5.65
N ALA A 467 1.08 -2.51 5.48
CA ALA A 467 2.05 -2.50 6.58
C ALA A 467 1.60 -1.65 7.77
N LEU A 468 1.18 -0.40 7.51
CA LEU A 468 0.71 0.52 8.54
C LEU A 468 -0.59 0.02 9.19
N GLY A 469 -1.50 -0.57 8.42
CA GLY A 469 -2.72 -1.20 8.93
C GLY A 469 -2.44 -2.39 9.85
N LEU A 470 -1.46 -3.24 9.51
CA LEU A 470 -1.00 -4.32 10.40
C LEU A 470 -0.41 -3.74 11.70
N LEU A 471 0.43 -2.71 11.60
CA LEU A 471 1.00 -2.03 12.76
C LEU A 471 -0.09 -1.48 13.69
N GLY A 472 -1.11 -0.83 13.11
CA GLY A 472 -2.16 -0.16 13.85
C GLY A 472 -3.22 -1.09 14.47
N PHE A 473 -3.75 -2.01 13.67
CA PHE A 473 -4.86 -2.86 14.10
C PHE A 473 -4.44 -4.19 14.73
N HIS A 474 -3.20 -4.65 14.49
CA HIS A 474 -2.75 -5.99 14.91
C HIS A 474 -1.45 -6.01 15.72
N CYS A 475 -0.66 -4.92 15.74
CA CYS A 475 0.64 -4.91 16.43
C CYS A 475 0.69 -4.00 17.67
N GLY A 476 -0.42 -3.35 18.02
CA GLY A 476 -0.57 -2.57 19.25
C GLY A 476 -0.30 -1.07 19.15
N ILE A 477 -0.04 -0.51 17.96
CA ILE A 477 0.10 0.94 17.77
C ILE A 477 -1.29 1.56 17.62
N ARG A 478 -1.90 1.98 18.74
CA ARG A 478 -3.32 2.38 18.79
C ARG A 478 -3.56 3.85 18.50
N GLU A 479 -2.55 4.69 18.72
CA GLU A 479 -2.64 6.14 18.52
C GLU A 479 -1.41 6.67 17.79
N VAL A 480 -1.61 7.50 16.76
CA VAL A 480 -0.52 8.08 15.99
C VAL A 480 -0.68 9.59 15.86
N LEU A 481 0.42 10.30 16.11
CA LEU A 481 0.59 11.71 15.77
C LEU A 481 1.21 11.87 14.38
N ILE A 482 0.65 12.77 13.58
CA ILE A 482 1.13 13.07 12.22
C ILE A 482 1.26 14.56 11.99
N PRO A 483 2.15 15.01 11.09
CA PRO A 483 2.06 16.35 10.52
C PRO A 483 0.74 16.54 9.76
N ASP A 484 0.10 17.69 9.88
CA ASP A 484 -1.14 18.00 9.16
C ASP A 484 -0.89 18.08 7.65
N LEU A 485 -1.98 18.07 6.86
CA LEU A 485 -1.94 17.94 5.40
C LEU A 485 -1.35 16.61 4.92
N SER A 486 -1.18 15.63 5.82
CA SER A 486 -0.79 14.26 5.50
C SER A 486 -1.88 13.50 4.74
N TRP A 487 -1.53 12.37 4.12
CA TRP A 487 -2.55 11.45 3.58
C TRP A 487 -3.35 10.77 4.70
N SER A 488 -4.43 10.06 4.33
CA SER A 488 -5.38 9.49 5.31
C SER A 488 -4.85 8.29 6.10
N TYR A 489 -4.05 8.57 7.14
CA TYR A 489 -3.56 7.60 8.13
C TYR A 489 -4.68 7.03 9.02
N GLU A 490 -5.84 7.68 9.08
CA GLU A 490 -7.03 7.22 9.81
C GLU A 490 -7.54 5.86 9.28
N HIS A 491 -7.13 5.48 8.07
CA HIS A 491 -7.41 4.16 7.50
C HIS A 491 -6.48 3.06 8.01
N CYS A 492 -5.38 3.40 8.68
CA CYS A 492 -4.34 2.48 9.11
C CYS A 492 -4.23 2.34 10.62
N PHE A 493 -4.73 3.31 11.38
CA PHE A 493 -4.61 3.35 12.83
C PHE A 493 -5.97 3.63 13.49
N PRO A 494 -6.25 3.04 14.68
CA PRO A 494 -7.50 3.27 15.40
C PRO A 494 -7.74 4.74 15.76
N LYS A 495 -6.69 5.48 16.15
CA LYS A 495 -6.74 6.90 16.47
C LYS A 495 -5.58 7.64 15.82
N VAL A 496 -5.89 8.77 15.19
CA VAL A 496 -4.91 9.66 14.57
C VAL A 496 -5.22 11.10 14.96
N GLU A 497 -4.20 11.86 15.31
CA GLU A 497 -4.30 13.30 15.54
C GLU A 497 -3.18 14.02 14.79
N ALA A 498 -3.50 15.19 14.23
CA ALA A 498 -2.60 15.95 13.40
C ALA A 498 -2.06 17.18 14.15
N VAL A 499 -0.80 17.52 13.90
CA VAL A 499 -0.16 18.74 14.36
C VAL A 499 0.08 19.66 13.17
N ALA A 500 -0.28 20.93 13.29
CA ALA A 500 -0.18 21.91 12.21
C ALA A 500 1.25 22.01 11.65
N LEU A 501 1.36 22.31 10.35
CA LEU A 501 2.62 22.69 9.72
C LEU A 501 2.90 24.18 9.96
N THR A 502 4.15 24.61 9.75
CA THR A 502 4.49 26.04 9.74
C THR A 502 3.83 26.77 8.55
N SER A 503 3.85 28.10 8.56
CA SER A 503 3.35 28.94 7.45
C SER A 503 4.01 28.64 6.10
N GLU A 504 5.24 28.14 6.11
CA GLU A 504 6.01 27.73 4.93
C GLU A 504 5.75 26.27 4.52
N LEU A 505 4.79 25.60 5.18
CA LEU A 505 4.46 24.18 5.04
C LEU A 505 5.62 23.26 5.48
N GLY A 506 6.43 23.73 6.43
CA GLY A 506 7.48 22.97 7.10
C GLY A 506 6.96 22.23 8.33
N LEU A 507 7.79 21.35 8.89
CA LEU A 507 7.47 20.63 10.11
C LEU A 507 7.57 21.56 11.33
N ASP A 508 6.48 21.68 12.11
CA ASP A 508 6.54 22.33 13.41
C ASP A 508 7.03 21.34 14.48
N VAL A 509 8.35 21.31 14.66
CA VAL A 509 9.01 20.40 15.59
C VAL A 509 8.61 20.67 17.05
N ASP A 510 8.45 21.93 17.43
CA ASP A 510 8.15 22.29 18.82
C ASP A 510 6.70 21.93 19.16
N ALA A 511 5.76 22.17 18.25
CA ALA A 511 4.37 21.75 18.42
C ALA A 511 4.23 20.22 18.49
N LEU A 512 4.97 19.47 17.66
CA LEU A 512 4.97 18.00 17.72
C LEU A 512 5.53 17.46 19.03
N ILE A 513 6.65 18.01 19.50
CA ILE A 513 7.24 17.65 20.80
C ILE A 513 6.24 17.93 21.93
N GLU A 514 5.58 19.09 21.91
CA GLU A 514 4.58 19.44 22.93
C GLU A 514 3.36 18.52 22.87
N ALA A 515 2.86 18.20 21.68
CA ALA A 515 1.72 17.29 21.51
C ALA A 515 2.01 15.88 22.06
N VAL A 516 3.25 15.39 21.90
CA VAL A 516 3.70 14.13 22.51
C VAL A 516 3.86 14.27 24.02
N ARG A 517 4.45 15.36 24.50
CA ARG A 517 4.64 15.63 25.93
C ARG A 517 3.32 15.64 26.69
N VAL A 518 2.29 16.28 26.15
CA VAL A 518 0.93 16.29 26.72
C VAL A 518 0.39 14.87 26.88
N ARG A 519 0.61 13.99 25.90
CA ARG A 519 0.17 12.59 25.96
C ARG A 519 0.92 11.77 26.98
N LEU A 520 2.26 11.90 27.04
CA LEU A 520 3.08 11.23 28.03
C LEU A 520 2.75 11.69 29.46
N ASN A 521 2.42 12.97 29.63
CA ASN A 521 1.98 13.49 30.93
C ASN A 521 0.60 12.97 31.34
N ALA A 522 -0.31 12.75 30.38
CA ALA A 522 -1.64 12.21 30.64
C ALA A 522 -1.62 10.68 30.89
N ASP A 523 -0.79 9.94 30.14
CA ASP A 523 -0.54 8.51 30.32
C ASP A 523 0.95 8.21 30.04
N PRO A 524 1.77 7.97 31.07
CA PRO A 524 3.19 7.64 30.89
C PRO A 524 3.45 6.39 30.05
N ARG A 525 2.46 5.48 29.94
CA ARG A 525 2.55 4.28 29.08
C ARG A 525 2.20 4.56 27.63
N TRP A 526 1.88 5.80 27.27
CA TRP A 526 1.56 6.17 25.90
C TRP A 526 2.67 5.77 24.92
N SER A 527 3.94 5.83 25.31
CA SER A 527 5.07 5.37 24.48
C SER A 527 5.03 3.87 24.11
N GLU A 528 4.29 3.04 24.84
CA GLU A 528 4.15 1.60 24.55
C GLU A 528 3.17 1.32 23.40
N PHE A 529 2.21 2.22 23.15
CA PHE A 529 1.15 2.04 22.14
C PHE A 529 0.96 3.22 21.20
N GLY A 530 1.66 4.32 21.45
CA GLY A 530 1.64 5.57 20.71
C GLY A 530 2.84 5.70 19.78
N ALA A 531 2.67 6.36 18.65
CA ALA A 531 3.75 6.64 17.72
C ALA A 531 3.63 8.02 17.07
N VAL A 532 4.74 8.48 16.49
CA VAL A 532 4.76 9.61 15.55
C VAL A 532 5.04 9.05 14.16
N ALA A 533 4.16 9.30 13.19
CA ALA A 533 4.39 8.90 11.80
C ALA A 533 4.78 10.10 10.94
N LEU A 534 5.86 9.95 10.18
CA LEU A 534 6.44 10.98 9.33
C LEU A 534 6.46 10.47 7.89
N ASN A 535 6.02 11.33 6.96
CA ASN A 535 6.17 11.09 5.54
C ASN A 535 7.03 12.21 4.96
N ASN A 536 8.25 11.88 4.54
CA ASN A 536 9.20 12.85 3.98
C ASN A 536 9.91 12.22 2.77
N PRO A 537 9.86 12.82 1.56
CA PRO A 537 9.10 14.01 1.18
C PRO A 537 7.59 13.91 1.43
N HIS A 538 6.99 15.03 1.83
CA HIS A 538 5.65 15.10 2.40
C HIS A 538 4.53 15.10 1.36
N ASN A 539 3.58 14.17 1.52
CA ASN A 539 2.29 14.16 0.85
C ASN A 539 1.23 14.65 1.84
N ALA A 540 0.56 15.78 1.58
CA ALA A 540 0.16 16.29 0.27
C ALA A 540 0.89 17.55 -0.23
N THR A 541 1.83 18.11 0.54
CA THR A 541 2.38 19.45 0.27
C THR A 541 3.51 19.49 -0.76
N GLY A 542 4.15 18.36 -1.07
CA GLY A 542 5.31 18.31 -1.95
C GLY A 542 6.56 18.96 -1.34
N ARG A 543 6.60 19.09 -0.01
CA ARG A 543 7.72 19.67 0.73
C ARG A 543 8.67 18.61 1.24
N ILE A 544 9.90 19.02 1.49
CA ILE A 544 10.88 18.23 2.23
C ILE A 544 11.09 18.93 3.55
N PHE A 545 11.02 18.17 4.64
CA PHE A 545 11.29 18.71 5.97
C PHE A 545 12.80 18.90 6.18
N ASP A 546 13.15 19.98 6.88
CA ASP A 546 14.52 20.32 7.23
C ASP A 546 15.19 19.20 8.04
N GLU A 547 16.40 18.80 7.63
CA GLU A 547 17.17 17.74 8.28
C GLU A 547 17.49 18.08 9.75
N LYS A 548 17.80 19.36 10.04
CA LYS A 548 18.15 19.77 11.40
C LYS A 548 16.96 19.65 12.35
N GLY A 549 15.79 20.11 11.92
CA GLY A 549 14.52 19.97 12.64
C GLY A 549 14.13 18.50 12.81
N MET A 550 14.22 17.69 11.75
CA MET A 550 13.98 16.25 11.81
C MET A 550 14.89 15.54 12.81
N ARG A 551 16.19 15.85 12.81
CA ARG A 551 17.15 15.28 13.77
C ARG A 551 16.83 15.69 15.21
N ARG A 552 16.45 16.96 15.44
CA ARG A 552 16.03 17.45 16.78
C ARG A 552 14.78 16.71 17.27
N LEU A 553 13.76 16.59 16.41
CA LEU A 553 12.54 15.87 16.73
C LEU A 553 12.85 14.40 17.06
N LEU A 554 13.63 13.74 16.18
CA LEU A 554 13.97 12.34 16.31
C LEU A 554 14.74 12.05 17.60
N ALA A 555 15.72 12.87 17.94
CA ALA A 555 16.46 12.77 19.20
C ALA A 555 15.52 12.75 20.39
N TRP A 556 14.65 13.76 20.47
CA TRP A 556 13.74 13.91 21.59
C TRP A 556 12.76 12.74 21.68
N LEU A 557 12.16 12.31 20.57
CA LEU A 557 11.20 11.20 20.56
C LEU A 557 11.85 9.88 21.00
N LEU A 558 13.01 9.53 20.44
CA LEU A 558 13.69 8.27 20.76
C LEU A 558 14.25 8.27 22.19
N GLU A 559 14.72 9.41 22.70
CA GLU A 559 15.14 9.55 24.10
C GLU A 559 14.00 9.26 25.08
N HIS A 560 12.77 9.62 24.72
CA HIS A 560 11.56 9.39 25.53
C HIS A 560 10.88 8.04 25.21
N GLY A 561 11.55 7.15 24.47
CA GLY A 561 11.06 5.81 24.15
C GLY A 561 9.88 5.78 23.18
N VAL A 562 9.59 6.87 22.48
CA VAL A 562 8.46 6.99 21.55
C VAL A 562 8.81 6.30 20.23
N THR A 563 7.87 5.50 19.72
CA THR A 563 8.00 4.84 18.41
C THR A 563 7.87 5.87 17.29
N VAL A 564 8.78 5.82 16.30
CA VAL A 564 8.74 6.70 15.13
C VAL A 564 8.56 5.85 13.88
N ILE A 565 7.52 6.13 13.10
CA ILE A 565 7.21 5.45 11.85
C ILE A 565 7.64 6.32 10.69
N ASP A 566 8.56 5.82 9.88
CA ASP A 566 9.06 6.46 8.67
C ASP A 566 8.33 5.91 7.45
N ASP A 567 7.35 6.66 6.95
CA ASP A 567 6.62 6.34 5.72
C ASP A 567 7.40 6.86 4.51
N LEU A 568 8.17 5.96 3.91
CA LEU A 568 9.10 6.21 2.81
C LEU A 568 8.44 6.04 1.43
N SER A 569 7.13 6.27 1.34
CA SER A 569 6.38 6.14 0.07
C SER A 569 6.89 7.06 -1.06
N TYR A 570 7.66 8.11 -0.76
CA TYR A 570 8.22 9.06 -1.73
C TYR A 570 9.75 9.23 -1.62
N GLN A 571 10.46 8.29 -1.00
CA GLN A 571 11.91 8.37 -0.84
C GLN A 571 12.59 8.61 -2.21
N ASP A 572 13.49 9.59 -2.25
CA ASP A 572 14.22 10.06 -3.44
C ASP A 572 13.36 10.58 -4.62
N VAL A 573 12.03 10.67 -4.47
CA VAL A 573 11.14 11.24 -5.49
C VAL A 573 11.20 12.76 -5.41
N ALA A 574 11.64 13.41 -6.49
CA ALA A 574 11.63 14.88 -6.61
C ALA A 574 11.70 15.31 -8.08
N PRO A 575 11.16 16.47 -8.46
CA PRO A 575 11.40 17.07 -9.77
C PRO A 575 12.82 17.66 -9.82
N SER A 576 13.81 16.85 -10.20
CA SER A 576 15.22 17.26 -10.23
C SER A 576 15.96 16.56 -11.37
N LEU A 577 16.96 17.25 -11.93
CA LEU A 577 17.90 16.65 -12.88
C LEU A 577 18.88 15.69 -12.19
N GLU A 578 19.13 15.92 -10.90
CA GLU A 578 19.97 15.08 -10.06
C GLU A 578 19.14 14.19 -9.14
N LEU A 579 19.73 13.09 -8.68
CA LEU A 579 19.11 12.26 -7.65
C LEU A 579 19.35 12.90 -6.27
N THR A 580 18.49 13.85 -5.91
CA THR A 580 18.53 14.49 -4.59
C THR A 580 18.21 13.44 -3.52
N ARG A 581 19.18 13.17 -2.64
CA ARG A 581 19.02 12.23 -1.53
C ARG A 581 18.68 12.96 -0.26
N PHE A 582 17.59 12.54 0.36
CA PHE A 582 17.19 12.99 1.68
C PHE A 582 17.39 11.82 2.64
N LYS A 583 17.94 12.07 3.82
CA LYS A 583 18.17 10.99 4.78
C LYS A 583 16.86 10.49 5.34
N THR A 584 16.72 9.19 5.40
CA THR A 584 15.60 8.53 6.08
C THR A 584 15.72 8.73 7.60
N VAL A 585 14.62 8.56 8.34
CA VAL A 585 14.65 8.53 9.81
C VAL A 585 15.62 7.46 10.30
N ARG A 586 15.67 6.31 9.60
CA ARG A 586 16.63 5.25 9.91
C ARG A 586 18.08 5.70 9.78
N GLN A 587 18.45 6.32 8.65
CA GLN A 587 19.79 6.84 8.43
C GLN A 587 20.17 7.90 9.47
N LEU A 588 19.23 8.80 9.81
CA LEU A 588 19.44 9.79 10.86
C LEU A 588 19.67 9.13 12.23
N ALA A 589 18.84 8.16 12.61
CA ALA A 589 18.99 7.43 13.87
C ALA A 589 20.35 6.70 13.96
N ASP A 590 20.76 6.03 12.88
CA ASP A 590 22.04 5.33 12.83
C ASP A 590 23.23 6.30 12.96
N GLU A 591 23.18 7.46 12.30
CA GLU A 591 24.18 8.52 12.49
C GLU A 591 24.20 9.08 13.92
N MET A 592 23.06 9.17 14.58
CA MET A 592 22.95 9.63 15.97
C MET A 592 23.55 8.62 16.95
N VAL A 593 23.35 7.33 16.71
CA VAL A 593 24.02 6.25 17.46
C VAL A 593 25.54 6.36 17.30
N LEU A 594 26.02 6.55 16.07
CA LEU A 594 27.46 6.69 15.79
C LEU A 594 28.09 7.89 16.51
N ARG A 595 27.32 8.96 16.73
CA ARG A 595 27.74 10.16 17.46
C ARG A 595 27.56 10.05 18.97
N GLY A 596 26.92 8.99 19.46
CA GLY A 596 26.62 8.80 20.88
C GLY A 596 25.51 9.71 21.40
N GLU A 597 24.65 10.24 20.51
CA GLU A 597 23.51 11.08 20.89
C GLU A 597 22.34 10.23 21.42
N ILE A 598 22.17 9.02 20.87
CA ILE A 598 21.20 8.03 21.33
C ILE A 598 21.85 6.63 21.36
N SER A 599 21.26 5.70 22.09
CA SER A 599 21.66 4.29 22.14
C SER A 599 21.06 3.46 20.99
N GLU A 600 21.63 2.29 20.70
CA GLU A 600 21.05 1.34 19.74
C GLU A 600 19.62 0.90 20.12
N ALA A 601 19.35 0.75 21.43
CA ALA A 601 18.03 0.39 21.94
C ALA A 601 16.99 1.49 21.72
N GLN A 602 17.40 2.76 21.79
CA GLN A 602 16.52 3.87 21.43
C GLN A 602 16.29 3.91 19.91
N ALA A 603 17.35 3.75 19.11
CA ALA A 603 17.24 3.71 17.65
C ALA A 603 16.37 2.56 17.12
N SER A 604 16.21 1.45 17.86
CA SER A 604 15.37 0.33 17.44
C SER A 604 13.87 0.66 17.42
N LYS A 605 13.45 1.78 18.04
CA LYS A 605 12.07 2.30 18.01
C LYS A 605 11.71 3.03 16.72
N ALA A 606 12.67 3.28 15.83
CA ALA A 606 12.37 3.71 14.47
C ALA A 606 11.92 2.51 13.62
N ILE A 607 10.85 2.69 12.85
CA ILE A 607 10.29 1.71 11.91
C ILE A 607 10.35 2.32 10.52
N SER A 608 10.81 1.56 9.52
CA SER A 608 10.82 2.03 8.13
C SER A 608 9.77 1.27 7.31
N VAL A 609 8.91 2.00 6.59
CA VAL A 609 7.94 1.43 5.65
C VAL A 609 8.24 1.97 4.25
N HIS A 610 8.97 1.19 3.45
CA HIS A 610 9.43 1.57 2.12
C HIS A 610 8.51 1.00 1.04
N SER A 611 7.79 1.85 0.30
CA SER A 611 6.96 1.39 -0.82
C SER A 611 7.63 1.58 -2.17
N ILE A 612 7.53 0.58 -3.03
CA ILE A 612 7.95 0.66 -4.43
C ILE A 612 6.95 1.44 -5.32
N SER A 613 5.82 1.88 -4.74
CA SER A 613 4.69 2.42 -5.51
C SER A 613 5.03 3.69 -6.30
N LYS A 614 5.83 4.58 -5.70
CA LYS A 614 6.21 5.87 -6.31
C LYS A 614 7.71 5.96 -6.54
N THR A 615 8.50 5.29 -5.71
CA THR A 615 9.94 5.17 -5.90
C THR A 615 10.23 4.40 -7.20
N ASP A 616 9.67 3.22 -7.39
CA ASP A 616 9.97 2.38 -8.55
C ASP A 616 8.91 2.45 -9.65
N CYS A 617 7.94 3.38 -9.50
CA CYS A 617 6.80 3.55 -10.39
C CYS A 617 5.91 2.30 -10.53
N LEU A 618 5.81 1.46 -9.50
CA LEU A 618 5.03 0.21 -9.49
C LEU A 618 3.84 0.24 -8.51
N ALA A 619 2.96 1.24 -8.65
CA ALA A 619 1.87 1.43 -7.68
C ALA A 619 0.81 0.33 -7.70
N GLY A 620 0.59 -0.28 -8.86
CA GLY A 620 -0.30 -1.41 -9.08
C GLY A 620 0.28 -2.76 -8.67
N ALA A 621 1.60 -2.89 -8.49
CA ALA A 621 2.22 -4.13 -7.99
C ALA A 621 1.83 -4.45 -6.55
N ARG A 622 1.54 -3.40 -5.75
CA ARG A 622 1.18 -3.51 -4.32
C ARG A 622 2.26 -4.26 -3.53
N LEU A 623 3.43 -3.63 -3.41
CA LEU A 623 4.53 -4.15 -2.59
C LEU A 623 5.14 -3.04 -1.72
N ALA A 624 5.60 -3.42 -0.54
CA ALA A 624 6.43 -2.61 0.35
C ALA A 624 7.44 -3.49 1.08
N VAL A 625 8.55 -2.90 1.54
CA VAL A 625 9.50 -3.53 2.46
C VAL A 625 9.44 -2.78 3.78
N VAL A 626 9.34 -3.54 4.87
CA VAL A 626 9.25 -2.99 6.22
C VAL A 626 10.45 -3.43 7.02
N GLU A 627 11.11 -2.51 7.73
CA GLU A 627 12.14 -2.81 8.71
C GLU A 627 11.65 -2.47 10.13
N ILE A 628 11.65 -3.45 11.03
CA ILE A 628 11.33 -3.28 12.46
C ILE A 628 12.47 -3.89 13.28
N ARG A 629 13.28 -3.05 13.93
CA ARG A 629 14.42 -3.52 14.75
C ARG A 629 14.01 -3.94 16.16
N ASP A 630 12.91 -3.41 16.69
CA ASP A 630 12.31 -3.88 17.95
C ASP A 630 11.83 -5.34 17.81
N GLU A 631 12.45 -6.25 18.55
CA GLU A 631 12.20 -7.70 18.43
C GLU A 631 10.75 -8.07 18.73
N SER A 632 10.15 -7.49 19.78
CA SER A 632 8.80 -7.83 20.21
C SER A 632 7.79 -7.41 19.14
N LEU A 633 7.94 -6.18 18.64
CA LEU A 633 7.08 -5.66 17.59
C LEU A 633 7.28 -6.41 16.27
N PHE A 634 8.52 -6.72 15.90
CA PHE A 634 8.84 -7.50 14.70
C PHE A 634 8.15 -8.87 14.73
N ARG A 635 8.19 -9.60 15.85
CA ARG A 635 7.51 -10.90 15.97
C ARG A 635 6.00 -10.78 15.78
N ARG A 636 5.36 -9.81 16.44
CA ARG A 636 3.91 -9.56 16.26
C ARG A 636 3.57 -9.22 14.82
N PHE A 637 4.39 -8.37 14.19
CA PHE A 637 4.20 -7.98 12.79
C PHE A 637 4.37 -9.17 11.84
N ALA A 638 5.42 -9.96 12.01
CA ALA A 638 5.69 -11.16 11.19
C ALA A 638 4.57 -12.20 11.36
N GLU A 639 4.07 -12.38 12.58
CA GLU A 639 2.93 -13.27 12.86
C GLU A 639 1.66 -12.78 12.17
N ALA A 640 1.32 -11.49 12.25
CA ALA A 640 0.16 -10.93 11.55
C ALA A 640 0.31 -11.02 10.02
N HIS A 641 1.53 -10.76 9.51
CA HIS A 641 1.84 -10.78 8.09
C HIS A 641 1.75 -12.19 7.47
N ARG A 642 2.05 -13.26 8.22
CA ARG A 642 2.07 -14.64 7.70
C ARG A 642 0.74 -15.10 7.08
N HIS A 643 -0.35 -14.42 7.45
CA HIS A 643 -1.71 -14.68 6.97
C HIS A 643 -2.01 -14.01 5.61
N ILE A 644 -1.07 -13.21 5.09
CA ILE A 644 -1.16 -12.59 3.78
C ILE A 644 -0.28 -13.37 2.81
N LYS A 645 -0.89 -13.93 1.76
CA LYS A 645 -0.15 -14.64 0.70
C LYS A 645 0.80 -13.70 -0.06
N PRO A 646 1.98 -14.18 -0.49
CA PRO A 646 2.95 -13.40 -1.26
C PRO A 646 2.39 -12.99 -2.62
N ASN A 647 2.53 -11.71 -3.00
CA ASN A 647 2.24 -11.22 -4.35
C ASN A 647 3.40 -11.62 -5.28
N LEU A 648 3.39 -12.86 -5.78
CA LEU A 648 4.51 -13.45 -6.53
C LEU A 648 4.90 -12.64 -7.77
N GLY A 649 3.95 -12.09 -8.51
CA GLY A 649 4.22 -11.26 -9.67
C GLY A 649 4.93 -9.95 -9.29
N ALA A 650 4.57 -9.36 -8.15
CA ALA A 650 5.22 -8.15 -7.64
C ALA A 650 6.63 -8.46 -7.14
N LEU A 651 6.78 -9.54 -6.38
CA LEU A 651 8.06 -10.00 -5.84
C LEU A 651 9.04 -10.31 -6.98
N ALA A 652 8.60 -11.08 -7.98
CA ALA A 652 9.37 -11.41 -9.17
C ALA A 652 9.83 -10.16 -9.93
N LEU A 653 8.90 -9.25 -10.23
CA LEU A 653 9.21 -8.01 -10.96
C LEU A 653 10.19 -7.11 -10.21
N THR A 654 10.05 -7.03 -8.89
CA THR A 654 10.89 -6.20 -8.03
C THR A 654 12.27 -6.83 -7.84
N TYR A 655 12.34 -8.16 -7.67
CA TYR A 655 13.61 -8.89 -7.62
C TYR A 655 14.41 -8.69 -8.91
N LEU A 656 13.78 -8.86 -10.07
CA LEU A 656 14.44 -8.64 -11.37
C LEU A 656 14.94 -7.20 -11.58
N PHE A 657 14.32 -6.22 -10.92
CA PHE A 657 14.78 -4.83 -10.92
C PHE A 657 16.00 -4.65 -10.01
N TYR A 658 15.90 -5.04 -8.73
CA TYR A 658 16.94 -4.80 -7.72
C TYR A 658 18.15 -5.74 -7.82
N ARG A 659 18.06 -6.89 -8.52
CA ARG A 659 19.26 -7.72 -8.78
C ARG A 659 20.28 -7.04 -9.69
N ASN A 660 19.90 -5.95 -10.36
CA ASN A 660 20.84 -5.12 -11.11
C ASN A 660 21.73 -4.32 -10.15
N GLU A 661 22.88 -3.85 -10.65
CA GLU A 661 23.76 -2.99 -9.88
C GLU A 661 23.07 -1.69 -9.41
N THR A 662 23.46 -1.17 -8.26
CA THR A 662 22.92 0.07 -7.69
C THR A 662 23.05 1.27 -8.64
N GLY A 663 24.09 1.30 -9.49
CA GLY A 663 24.24 2.33 -10.51
C GLY A 663 23.12 2.34 -11.55
N VAL A 664 22.61 1.16 -11.92
CA VAL A 664 21.54 0.99 -12.90
C VAL A 664 20.20 1.45 -12.31
N ALA A 665 19.85 0.99 -11.10
CA ALA A 665 18.64 1.43 -10.40
C ALA A 665 18.61 2.97 -10.17
N ARG A 666 19.75 3.55 -9.76
CA ARG A 666 19.88 5.01 -9.63
C ARG A 666 19.71 5.75 -10.96
N SER A 667 20.14 5.16 -12.07
CA SER A 667 19.95 5.75 -13.40
C SER A 667 18.46 5.76 -13.78
N TYR A 668 17.72 4.71 -13.45
CA TYR A 668 16.26 4.67 -13.60
C TYR A 668 15.58 5.76 -12.75
N TRP A 669 15.92 5.89 -11.47
CA TRP A 669 15.34 6.93 -10.60
C TRP A 669 15.70 8.36 -11.03
N ARG A 670 16.90 8.58 -11.60
CA ARG A 670 17.27 9.85 -12.22
C ARG A 670 16.40 10.18 -13.42
N LEU A 671 16.16 9.21 -14.30
CA LEU A 671 15.25 9.39 -15.43
C LEU A 671 13.83 9.76 -14.95
N ARG A 672 13.33 9.07 -13.92
CA ARG A 672 12.04 9.39 -13.28
C ARG A 672 12.00 10.84 -12.78
N ASN A 673 13.01 11.28 -12.03
CA ASN A 673 13.08 12.64 -11.49
C ASN A 673 13.22 13.70 -12.60
N LYS A 674 13.97 13.39 -13.67
CA LYS A 674 14.08 14.25 -14.85
C LYS A 674 12.71 14.44 -15.52
N ILE A 675 11.91 13.39 -15.65
CA ILE A 675 10.57 13.49 -16.22
C ILE A 675 9.67 14.35 -15.32
N PHE A 676 9.73 14.18 -14.00
CA PHE A 676 9.02 15.07 -13.07
C PHE A 676 9.47 16.52 -13.19
N PHE A 677 10.76 16.77 -13.42
CA PHE A 677 11.30 18.10 -13.66
C PHE A 677 10.73 18.71 -14.96
N GLU A 678 10.78 17.99 -16.08
CA GLU A 678 10.19 18.40 -17.37
C GLU A 678 8.70 18.76 -17.21
N ARG A 679 7.94 17.93 -16.49
CA ARG A 679 6.51 18.17 -16.21
C ARG A 679 6.29 19.38 -15.31
N THR A 680 7.14 19.60 -14.31
CA THR A 680 7.07 20.77 -13.41
C THR A 680 7.31 22.06 -14.19
N GLN A 681 8.30 22.07 -15.08
CA GLN A 681 8.58 23.22 -15.94
C GLN A 681 7.37 23.56 -16.81
N ALA A 682 6.73 22.56 -17.42
CA ALA A 682 5.52 22.76 -18.21
C ALA A 682 4.36 23.39 -17.40
N LEU A 683 4.16 23.00 -16.14
CA LEU A 683 3.14 23.61 -15.28
C LEU A 683 3.44 25.09 -14.98
N VAL A 684 4.70 25.39 -14.65
CA VAL A 684 5.14 26.77 -14.35
C VAL A 684 5.08 27.65 -15.60
N GLU A 685 5.49 27.12 -16.74
CA GLU A 685 5.42 27.79 -18.03
C GLU A 685 3.97 28.11 -18.43
N ALA A 686 3.01 27.21 -18.14
CA ALA A 686 1.59 27.48 -18.37
C ALA A 686 1.09 28.72 -17.63
N VAL A 687 1.55 28.93 -16.39
CA VAL A 687 1.22 30.11 -15.58
C VAL A 687 1.91 31.36 -16.13
N ASN A 688 3.19 31.26 -16.48
CA ASN A 688 3.96 32.38 -17.04
C ASN A 688 3.42 32.87 -18.38
N HIS A 689 2.85 31.97 -19.19
CA HIS A 689 2.20 32.30 -20.45
C HIS A 689 0.80 32.92 -20.30
N LEU A 690 0.23 32.96 -19.08
CA LEU A 690 -1.06 33.58 -18.84
C LEU A 690 -0.88 35.11 -18.67
N PRO A 691 -1.44 35.95 -19.57
CA PRO A 691 -1.36 37.39 -19.43
C PRO A 691 -1.94 37.86 -18.09
N LYS A 692 -1.40 38.93 -17.50
CA LYS A 692 -1.82 39.44 -16.18
C LYS A 692 -3.32 39.77 -16.13
N ASP A 693 -3.86 40.31 -17.22
CA ASP A 693 -5.30 40.61 -17.39
C ASP A 693 -6.17 39.34 -17.41
N ARG A 694 -5.61 38.19 -17.82
CA ARG A 694 -6.27 36.88 -17.80
C ARG A 694 -6.02 36.07 -16.53
N ASN A 695 -5.34 36.66 -15.53
CA ASN A 695 -5.15 36.08 -14.21
C ASN A 695 -5.65 37.01 -13.07
N PRO A 696 -6.92 37.45 -13.10
CA PRO A 696 -7.46 38.41 -12.11
C PRO A 696 -7.37 37.93 -10.66
N PHE A 697 -7.38 36.60 -10.44
CA PHE A 697 -7.36 36.01 -9.10
C PHE A 697 -5.94 35.70 -8.57
N ASN A 698 -4.89 36.08 -9.32
CA ASN A 698 -3.49 35.83 -8.99
C ASN A 698 -3.21 34.34 -8.71
N ILE A 699 -3.63 33.47 -9.64
CA ILE A 699 -3.39 32.04 -9.56
C ILE A 699 -1.90 31.79 -9.81
N SER A 700 -1.28 30.99 -8.95
CA SER A 700 0.12 30.58 -9.06
C SER A 700 0.27 29.07 -8.85
N ILE A 701 1.37 28.51 -9.35
CA ILE A 701 1.75 27.11 -9.08
C ILE A 701 3.09 27.12 -8.35
N LEU A 702 3.09 26.48 -7.19
CA LEU A 702 4.24 26.30 -6.33
C LEU A 702 4.86 24.93 -6.63
N PRO A 703 6.08 24.89 -7.19
CA PRO A 703 6.77 23.63 -7.47
C PRO A 703 7.00 22.82 -6.20
N PRO A 704 6.90 21.48 -6.27
CA PRO A 704 7.32 20.64 -5.17
C PRO A 704 8.85 20.67 -5.04
N THR A 705 9.35 20.68 -3.80
CA THR A 705 10.78 20.48 -3.54
C THR A 705 11.11 18.99 -3.48
N GLY A 706 10.14 18.16 -3.10
CA GLY A 706 10.20 16.69 -3.15
C GLY A 706 8.80 16.10 -3.34
N SER A 707 8.70 14.78 -3.43
CA SER A 707 7.49 14.09 -3.90
C SER A 707 7.12 14.57 -5.32
N MET A 708 5.83 14.47 -5.66
CA MET A 708 5.30 14.69 -7.00
C MET A 708 4.06 15.59 -7.00
N TYR A 709 3.88 16.40 -5.96
CA TYR A 709 2.67 17.18 -5.69
C TYR A 709 2.94 18.69 -5.70
N PRO A 710 2.83 19.36 -6.86
CA PRO A 710 2.77 20.81 -6.94
C PRO A 710 1.48 21.33 -6.30
N LEU A 711 1.52 22.57 -5.81
CA LEU A 711 0.34 23.23 -5.24
C LEU A 711 -0.09 24.38 -6.16
N LEU A 712 -1.37 24.40 -6.53
CA LEU A 712 -1.97 25.53 -7.25
C LEU A 712 -2.73 26.40 -6.25
N THR A 713 -2.29 27.64 -6.08
CA THR A 713 -2.83 28.57 -5.08
C THR A 713 -3.63 29.67 -5.78
N ILE A 714 -4.79 30.01 -5.21
CA ILE A 714 -5.65 31.12 -5.64
C ILE A 714 -5.60 32.20 -4.55
N ASP A 715 -4.72 33.19 -4.71
CA ASP A 715 -4.48 34.19 -3.65
C ASP A 715 -5.72 35.06 -3.41
N ARG A 716 -6.40 35.48 -4.48
CA ARG A 716 -7.57 36.37 -4.44
C ARG A 716 -8.88 35.61 -4.62
N LEU A 717 -9.08 34.53 -3.87
CA LEU A 717 -10.35 33.80 -3.88
C LEU A 717 -11.49 34.66 -3.26
N PRO A 718 -12.58 34.95 -4.00
CA PRO A 718 -13.72 35.70 -3.47
C PRO A 718 -14.32 35.08 -2.20
N SER A 719 -14.73 35.92 -1.24
CA SER A 719 -15.34 35.46 0.01
C SER A 719 -16.62 34.66 -0.24
N GLY A 720 -16.75 33.51 0.43
CA GLY A 720 -17.92 32.63 0.32
C GLY A 720 -17.81 31.55 -0.76
N LEU A 721 -16.80 31.61 -1.64
CA LEU A 721 -16.53 30.52 -2.58
C LEU A 721 -15.76 29.37 -1.92
N SER A 722 -16.21 28.15 -2.19
CA SER A 722 -15.56 26.92 -1.73
C SER A 722 -14.83 26.22 -2.88
N LEU A 723 -13.59 25.79 -2.64
CA LEU A 723 -12.85 24.98 -3.62
C LEU A 723 -13.48 23.61 -3.85
N ASP A 724 -14.21 23.07 -2.89
CA ASP A 724 -14.94 21.81 -3.11
C ASP A 724 -16.00 21.97 -4.19
N TRP A 725 -16.72 23.10 -4.19
CA TRP A 725 -17.69 23.43 -5.21
C TRP A 725 -17.03 23.59 -6.59
N LEU A 726 -15.92 24.35 -6.64
CA LEU A 726 -15.15 24.53 -7.87
C LEU A 726 -14.60 23.20 -8.39
N ALA A 727 -14.08 22.33 -7.52
CA ALA A 727 -13.59 21.00 -7.89
C ALA A 727 -14.68 20.15 -8.55
N SER A 728 -15.89 20.12 -7.97
CA SER A 728 -17.03 19.40 -8.55
C SER A 728 -17.51 20.01 -9.86
N GLY A 729 -17.45 21.35 -10.01
CA GLY A 729 -17.73 22.05 -11.26
C GLY A 729 -16.75 21.66 -12.38
N LEU A 730 -15.46 21.71 -12.08
CA LEU A 730 -14.37 21.33 -12.98
C LEU A 730 -14.42 19.86 -13.37
N ALA A 731 -14.71 18.95 -12.41
CA ALA A 731 -14.78 17.52 -12.68
C ALA A 731 -15.82 17.19 -13.76
N ARG A 732 -17.00 17.84 -13.72
CA ARG A 732 -18.04 17.70 -14.76
C ARG A 732 -17.60 18.20 -16.14
N GLN A 733 -16.61 19.09 -16.19
CA GLN A 733 -15.97 19.58 -17.41
C GLN A 733 -14.73 18.75 -17.80
N GLY A 734 -14.51 17.59 -17.17
CA GLY A 734 -13.37 16.72 -17.46
C GLY A 734 -12.05 17.18 -16.83
N ILE A 735 -12.09 18.09 -15.85
CA ILE A 735 -10.92 18.56 -15.09
C ILE A 735 -11.03 18.10 -13.64
N GLY A 736 -10.36 17.00 -13.32
CA GLY A 736 -10.34 16.47 -11.97
C GLY A 736 -9.19 17.03 -11.15
N MET A 737 -9.50 17.90 -10.17
CA MET A 737 -8.56 18.49 -9.22
C MET A 737 -9.02 18.21 -7.78
N LEU A 738 -8.08 18.20 -6.84
CA LEU A 738 -8.38 17.89 -5.44
C LEU A 738 -8.02 19.09 -4.53
N PRO A 739 -8.99 19.67 -3.81
CA PRO A 739 -8.70 20.69 -2.80
C PRO A 739 -7.76 20.16 -1.73
N LEU A 740 -6.76 20.95 -1.34
CA LEU A 740 -5.79 20.59 -0.31
C LEU A 740 -6.46 20.45 1.07
N SER A 741 -7.59 21.13 1.29
CA SER A 741 -8.46 20.94 2.48
C SER A 741 -8.94 19.50 2.68
N THR A 742 -8.93 18.66 1.64
CA THR A 742 -9.21 17.21 1.78
C THR A 742 -8.20 16.52 2.71
N PHE A 743 -7.03 17.12 2.90
CA PHE A 743 -5.96 16.63 3.77
C PHE A 743 -5.82 17.43 5.07
N ALA A 744 -6.67 18.43 5.32
CA ALA A 744 -6.57 19.25 6.53
C ALA A 744 -7.31 18.62 7.72
N ARG A 745 -6.65 18.63 8.88
CA ARG A 745 -7.21 18.18 10.18
C ARG A 745 -7.10 19.25 11.26
N THR A 746 -6.28 20.28 11.04
CA THR A 746 -6.15 21.45 11.92
C THR A 746 -6.77 22.68 11.29
N GLU A 747 -7.11 23.69 12.10
CA GLU A 747 -7.63 24.98 11.63
C GLU A 747 -6.68 25.65 10.63
N ASP A 748 -5.38 25.70 10.93
CA ASP A 748 -4.35 26.25 10.05
C ASP A 748 -4.23 25.48 8.73
N GLY A 749 -4.36 24.15 8.80
CA GLY A 749 -4.44 23.29 7.63
C GLY A 749 -5.64 23.61 6.75
N PHE A 750 -6.81 23.87 7.35
CA PHE A 750 -8.01 24.27 6.60
C PHE A 750 -7.87 25.66 5.98
N GLU A 751 -7.29 26.62 6.71
CA GLU A 751 -7.04 27.97 6.20
C GLU A 751 -6.07 27.99 5.02
N THR A 752 -5.03 27.15 5.07
CA THR A 752 -4.12 26.92 3.95
C THR A 752 -4.81 26.19 2.80
N GLY A 753 -5.54 25.13 3.14
CA GLY A 753 -6.15 24.21 2.17
C GLY A 753 -7.31 24.81 1.39
N ARG A 754 -8.06 25.76 1.96
CA ARG A 754 -9.25 26.37 1.32
C ARG A 754 -8.94 27.29 0.15
N LYS A 755 -7.66 27.58 -0.14
CA LYS A 755 -7.22 28.39 -1.30
C LYS A 755 -6.31 27.61 -2.25
N THR A 756 -6.08 26.33 -1.98
CA THR A 756 -5.04 25.56 -2.63
C THR A 756 -5.58 24.25 -3.18
N PHE A 757 -5.25 23.94 -4.42
CA PHE A 757 -5.43 22.61 -5.00
C PHE A 757 -4.11 21.86 -4.98
N ARG A 758 -4.16 20.57 -4.63
CA ARG A 758 -3.05 19.64 -4.84
C ARG A 758 -3.10 19.14 -6.29
N LEU A 759 -2.03 19.39 -7.05
CA LEU A 759 -1.83 18.82 -8.38
C LEU A 759 -0.98 17.54 -8.29
N THR A 760 -0.79 16.85 -9.41
CA THR A 760 0.14 15.73 -9.50
C THR A 760 0.98 15.81 -10.77
N LEU A 761 2.25 15.42 -10.66
CA LEU A 761 3.13 15.23 -11.82
C LEU A 761 3.06 13.80 -12.38
N GLY A 762 2.23 12.95 -11.79
CA GLY A 762 2.05 11.55 -12.19
C GLY A 762 1.18 11.35 -13.42
N GLY A 763 0.90 10.08 -13.75
CA GLY A 763 0.06 9.73 -14.89
C GLY A 763 0.82 9.73 -16.22
N THR A 764 0.07 9.67 -17.32
CA THR A 764 0.56 9.41 -18.68
C THR A 764 0.94 10.65 -19.48
N ASP A 765 0.44 11.83 -19.10
CA ASP A 765 0.64 13.06 -19.89
C ASP A 765 2.11 13.51 -19.86
N GLY A 766 2.72 13.65 -21.03
CA GLY A 766 4.05 14.26 -21.19
C GLY A 766 4.05 15.77 -20.93
N ALA A 767 5.24 16.38 -20.88
CA ALA A 767 5.39 17.81 -20.56
C ALA A 767 4.59 18.74 -21.50
N GLU A 768 4.65 18.51 -22.82
CA GLU A 768 3.91 19.32 -23.81
C GLU A 768 2.38 19.21 -23.62
N VAL A 769 1.87 18.00 -23.41
CA VAL A 769 0.45 17.77 -23.16
C VAL A 769 0.03 18.43 -21.85
N LEU A 770 0.83 18.32 -20.80
CA LEU A 770 0.59 18.98 -19.52
C LEU A 770 0.59 20.50 -19.63
N LEU A 771 1.48 21.10 -20.41
CA LEU A 771 1.50 22.54 -20.67
C LEU A 771 0.14 23.00 -21.24
N ASN A 772 -0.33 22.33 -22.29
CA ASN A 772 -1.60 22.65 -22.95
C ASN A 772 -2.81 22.43 -22.02
N LYS A 773 -2.87 21.29 -21.34
CA LYS A 773 -3.92 20.97 -20.37
C LYS A 773 -3.94 21.96 -19.20
N THR A 774 -2.78 22.37 -18.70
CA THR A 774 -2.69 23.33 -17.59
C THR A 774 -3.15 24.72 -18.01
N ARG A 775 -2.80 25.17 -19.22
CA ARG A 775 -3.35 26.43 -19.78
C ARG A 775 -4.86 26.40 -19.82
N ARG A 776 -5.46 25.30 -20.28
CA ARG A 776 -6.92 25.09 -20.24
C ARG A 776 -7.46 25.18 -18.81
N VAL A 777 -6.85 24.47 -17.86
CA VAL A 777 -7.26 24.51 -16.44
C VAL A 777 -7.25 25.95 -15.91
N LEU A 778 -6.20 26.72 -16.16
CA LEU A 778 -6.10 28.10 -15.70
C LEU A 778 -7.20 28.99 -16.29
N ILE A 779 -7.53 28.82 -17.57
CA ILE A 779 -8.61 29.58 -18.23
C ILE A 779 -9.97 29.20 -17.64
N ASP A 780 -10.27 27.90 -17.56
CA ASP A 780 -11.56 27.40 -17.06
C ASP A 780 -11.76 27.75 -15.58
N LEU A 781 -10.70 27.67 -14.77
CA LEU A 781 -10.74 28.04 -13.35
C LEU A 781 -10.99 29.55 -13.16
N ASN A 782 -10.29 30.43 -13.90
CA ASN A 782 -10.56 31.87 -13.85
C ASN A 782 -12.01 32.19 -14.27
N ARG A 783 -12.50 31.56 -15.34
CA ARG A 783 -13.88 31.73 -15.80
C ARG A 783 -14.89 31.27 -14.74
N LEU A 784 -14.69 30.07 -14.18
CA LEU A 784 -15.59 29.49 -13.18
C LEU A 784 -15.64 30.34 -11.90
N ILE A 785 -14.49 30.83 -11.42
CA ILE A 785 -14.46 31.74 -10.26
C ILE A 785 -15.23 33.03 -10.57
N THR A 786 -15.07 33.60 -11.77
CA THR A 786 -15.80 34.81 -12.18
C THR A 786 -17.31 34.57 -12.22
N GLU A 787 -17.75 33.52 -12.90
CA GLU A 787 -19.17 33.14 -13.02
C GLU A 787 -19.78 32.91 -11.63
N GLU A 788 -19.13 32.14 -10.77
CA GLU A 788 -19.63 31.85 -9.43
C GLU A 788 -19.62 33.11 -8.54
N SER A 789 -18.57 33.93 -8.59
CA SER A 789 -18.51 35.18 -7.81
C SER A 789 -19.66 36.14 -8.12
N SER A 790 -20.12 36.17 -9.37
CA SER A 790 -21.27 37.00 -9.79
C SER A 790 -22.61 36.54 -9.19
N ARG A 791 -22.71 35.26 -8.79
CA ARG A 791 -23.90 34.68 -8.16
C ARG A 791 -23.96 34.96 -6.67
N TYR A 792 -22.80 35.11 -6.02
CA TYR A 792 -22.71 35.49 -4.61
C TYR A 792 -22.83 37.00 -4.45
N ASN A 793 -24.04 37.53 -4.66
CA ASN A 793 -24.36 38.88 -4.22
C ASN A 793 -24.33 38.92 -2.68
N ARG A 794 -23.41 39.70 -2.11
CA ARG A 794 -23.39 40.00 -0.66
C ARG A 794 -24.75 40.57 -0.25
N ILE A 795 -25.58 39.76 0.41
CA ILE A 795 -26.69 40.29 1.21
C ILE A 795 -26.04 40.96 2.42
N ARG A 796 -25.85 42.28 2.37
CA ARG A 796 -25.56 43.06 3.57
C ARG A 796 -26.80 42.95 4.46
N LEU A 797 -26.74 42.09 5.46
CA LEU A 797 -27.70 42.11 6.55
C LEU A 797 -27.62 43.50 7.18
N THR A 798 -28.66 44.31 7.01
CA THR A 798 -28.83 45.61 7.69
C THR A 798 -29.20 45.35 9.16
N GLY A 799 -28.28 44.74 9.90
CA GLY A 799 -28.38 44.65 11.35
C GLY A 799 -28.04 46.02 11.94
N LYS A 800 -28.96 46.61 12.71
CA LYS A 800 -28.62 47.69 13.64
C LYS A 800 -27.38 47.26 14.43
N PRO A 801 -26.38 48.13 14.65
CA PRO A 801 -25.23 47.77 15.46
C PRO A 801 -25.75 47.23 16.79
N LEU A 802 -25.33 46.01 17.14
CA LEU A 802 -25.53 45.49 18.48
C LEU A 802 -24.95 46.55 19.41
N ARG A 803 -25.80 47.15 20.25
CA ARG A 803 -25.34 48.08 21.28
C ARG A 803 -24.23 47.37 22.05
N PRO A 804 -23.08 48.02 22.29
CA PRO A 804 -22.07 47.45 23.17
C PRO A 804 -22.77 47.06 24.48
N ARG A 805 -22.48 45.87 24.99
CA ARG A 805 -22.86 45.55 26.37
C ARG A 805 -22.14 46.56 27.26
N ASP A 806 -22.90 47.32 28.04
CA ASP A 806 -22.37 48.18 29.10
C ASP A 806 -21.29 47.40 29.86
N THR A 807 -20.10 47.99 29.98
CA THR A 807 -19.02 47.37 30.75
C THR A 807 -19.41 47.31 32.22
N GLU A 808 -18.84 46.36 32.97
CA GLU A 808 -19.09 46.19 34.41
C GLU A 808 -18.86 47.47 35.23
N GLU A 809 -18.05 48.38 34.69
CA GLU A 809 -17.76 49.71 35.24
C GLU A 809 -18.97 50.66 35.17
N GLU A 810 -19.76 50.61 34.09
CA GLU A 810 -20.97 51.44 33.92
C GLU A 810 -22.15 50.96 34.77
N ARG A 811 -22.15 49.68 35.17
CA ARG A 811 -23.12 49.12 36.12
C ARG A 811 -22.82 49.44 37.58
N ARG A 812 -21.57 49.79 37.92
CA ARG A 812 -21.19 50.16 39.30
C ARG A 812 -21.45 51.63 39.63
N ASN A 813 -21.58 52.48 38.61
CA ASN A 813 -21.82 53.93 38.77
C ASN A 813 -23.31 54.33 38.61
N ARG A 814 -24.23 53.36 38.57
CA ARG A 814 -25.68 53.55 38.69
C ARG A 814 -26.15 52.80 39.93
#